data_AF-A0AAJ4W5G0-F1
#
_entry.id   AF-A0AAJ4W5G0-F1
#
_cell.length_a   1.000
_cell.length_b   1.000
_cell.length_c   1.000
_cell.angle_alpha   90.00
_cell.angle_beta   90.00
_cell.angle_gamma   90.00
#
_symmetry.space_group_name_H-M   'P 1'
#
loop_
_entity.id
_entity.type
_entity.pdbx_description
1 polymer ?
#
loop_
_entity_poly.entity_id
_entity_poly.type
_entity_poly.pdbx_seq_one_letter_code
_entity_poly.pdbx_strand_id
1 'polypeptide(L)'
;MIQHISLNKSIRTVLLILLFYVLGPTQISVAQVLTEKGTQISDDSSSDALNPLNFSLLELNSKEKGFLLPRMSTTERMRIPSHELLGGMVIYNTTIECVEFYNTSRQQWMNVCGDVGPATFIIPDDKCRAIKITGDYIEGVFLDSRKNVITVDVSVSIPGAYEIQAIAYDNTGKENGYSFLASGIFPQKGDYTLVLKGNGTPVKGYERTNGVSGGKDTIKFFLNKKLATCTLNNEVEKRALTYDIIKVEQIGNFYTGVDLNDVKTTGKMRVTINNISQGGVVTITTPTVNGIYFKKTRTLTSQEVSSKTAIIELDGYGTPTWPMQTDLDFISNSYVKVEQGEAPSVYPYFAVISKVEVIIDCTKVTSGGEFLKNEPLTTSHKIMVPVKVIATGRGKVRGVIEISSTQTQKIEFESDIVDFKFNVATNDIQMVEMRPIVNTGKPTVGGTTLPMVIQMSSQGIKEYNPTASNENIVSASCVYNLPVKSKEAVLKIYCFPGNQQVFGKYRAGTPLNASNYVTIIMEVVEPGEYHIVTNTVDGIYFEAKGVFTKKEIFIDDTAFVLYGKGTPTNNDKKTMILSMPTSVGASTCSFDVTLALSSKKMLTYSNKTSFGYGFDRGHSKAFIDSPNNFGSLPTSTVAMEGSITVIVNNDSSINNVASEINTSNPALISIGYNTRMNETAAIAIANYVRSGGALLAVTDANDNASTYYLLNAVLGTTNISTVNIGTRSGTICSILNVDDPVLNGPFGDIRNKKLGDDATTGIAIEPNSLGRAINDIEVLSRDSNGNIFAFRHKELNFVWAGDGGFNSQSGTSGAMGSDNICPFLVDSNNRPIGKSGYGRTPSLTNQTVYNSQFTANALAWLFSVTTK
;
A
#
# COMPACT_ATOMS: atom_id res chain seq x y z
N MET A 1 -105.82 66.32 -28.66
CA MET A 1 -106.77 67.27 -28.03
C MET A 1 -106.48 68.65 -28.62
N ILE A 2 -107.32 69.12 -29.58
CA ILE A 2 -107.49 70.51 -30.12
C ILE A 2 -106.31 71.09 -30.98
N GLN A 3 -106.42 71.83 -32.10
CA GLN A 3 -107.28 71.94 -33.32
C GLN A 3 -106.71 73.08 -34.24
N HIS A 4 -106.79 72.94 -35.59
CA HIS A 4 -106.92 73.87 -36.76
C HIS A 4 -106.32 75.32 -36.81
N ILE A 5 -105.93 75.96 -37.95
CA ILE A 5 -106.71 76.40 -39.16
C ILE A 5 -105.77 76.82 -40.36
N SER A 6 -106.27 76.83 -41.62
CA SER A 6 -105.63 76.96 -42.96
C SER A 6 -105.94 78.22 -43.84
N LEU A 7 -105.18 78.36 -44.97
CA LEU A 7 -105.42 79.04 -46.31
C LEU A 7 -105.13 80.57 -46.49
N ASN A 8 -104.66 81.14 -47.65
CA ASN A 8 -104.65 80.80 -49.10
C ASN A 8 -103.54 81.53 -49.95
N LYS A 9 -103.31 81.12 -51.22
CA LYS A 9 -102.22 81.47 -52.19
C LYS A 9 -102.76 82.30 -53.40
N SER A 10 -101.91 83.13 -54.03
CA SER A 10 -102.01 83.72 -55.40
C SER A 10 -102.80 85.03 -55.62
N ILE A 11 -102.15 86.21 -55.67
CA ILE A 11 -102.69 87.39 -56.40
C ILE A 11 -101.70 88.29 -57.20
N ARG A 12 -100.41 88.55 -56.90
CA ARG A 12 -99.74 89.69 -57.61
C ARG A 12 -98.24 89.52 -57.95
N THR A 13 -97.99 89.05 -59.17
CA THR A 13 -96.72 89.11 -59.91
C THR A 13 -96.82 90.06 -61.13
N VAL A 14 -97.90 90.84 -61.29
CA VAL A 14 -98.25 91.37 -62.63
C VAL A 14 -97.99 92.87 -62.87
N LEU A 15 -97.51 93.70 -61.92
CA LEU A 15 -97.58 95.15 -62.17
C LEU A 15 -96.45 95.84 -62.99
N LEU A 16 -95.15 95.90 -62.66
CA LEU A 16 -94.26 96.82 -63.43
C LEU A 16 -92.76 96.52 -63.20
N ILE A 17 -91.82 96.27 -64.12
CA ILE A 17 -91.65 96.19 -65.59
C ILE A 17 -91.89 97.47 -66.44
N LEU A 18 -92.49 98.55 -65.94
CA LEU A 18 -92.95 99.63 -66.84
C LEU A 18 -92.31 101.02 -66.73
N LEU A 19 -91.12 101.18 -66.13
CA LEU A 19 -90.43 102.48 -66.18
C LEU A 19 -88.92 102.30 -66.35
N PHE A 20 -88.45 102.00 -67.55
CA PHE A 20 -88.00 102.97 -68.55
C PHE A 20 -86.80 103.83 -68.11
N TYR A 21 -85.62 103.68 -68.72
CA TYR A 21 -85.31 104.15 -70.10
C TYR A 21 -85.56 105.66 -70.28
N VAL A 22 -84.75 106.55 -69.70
CA VAL A 22 -84.57 107.90 -70.24
C VAL A 22 -83.18 108.46 -69.86
N LEU A 23 -82.28 108.57 -70.85
CA LEU A 23 -81.14 109.52 -70.99
C LEU A 23 -79.69 109.11 -70.60
N GLY A 24 -78.85 108.89 -71.63
CA GLY A 24 -77.43 109.34 -71.68
C GLY A 24 -77.33 110.76 -72.29
N PRO A 25 -76.21 111.25 -72.92
CA PRO A 25 -74.87 110.65 -73.19
C PRO A 25 -73.63 111.64 -73.17
N THR A 26 -72.42 111.14 -73.58
CA THR A 26 -71.19 111.80 -74.20
C THR A 26 -70.36 112.91 -73.48
N GLN A 27 -69.07 113.24 -73.73
CA GLN A 27 -67.79 112.67 -74.25
C GLN A 27 -66.63 113.70 -73.94
N ILE A 28 -65.34 113.26 -73.98
CA ILE A 28 -64.07 113.91 -74.49
C ILE A 28 -62.83 113.72 -73.56
N SER A 29 -61.68 113.41 -74.17
CA SER A 29 -60.34 113.12 -73.60
C SER A 29 -59.33 114.28 -73.69
N VAL A 30 -58.38 114.38 -72.74
CA VAL A 30 -56.96 114.79 -72.95
C VAL A 30 -56.07 114.09 -71.91
N ALA A 31 -54.86 113.66 -72.30
CA ALA A 31 -53.86 113.05 -71.41
C ALA A 31 -52.87 114.10 -70.85
N GLN A 32 -52.64 114.07 -69.55
CA GLN A 32 -51.38 114.45 -68.88
C GLN A 32 -51.04 113.31 -67.90
N VAL A 33 -49.88 112.68 -68.04
CA VAL A 33 -49.35 111.73 -67.06
C VAL A 33 -48.56 112.53 -66.03
N LEU A 34 -49.12 112.70 -64.83
CA LEU A 34 -48.43 113.08 -63.61
C LEU A 34 -48.62 111.92 -62.63
N THR A 35 -47.51 111.28 -62.27
CA THR A 35 -47.43 110.11 -61.37
C THR A 35 -48.09 110.40 -60.02
N GLU A 36 -49.11 109.61 -59.65
CA GLU A 36 -49.76 109.64 -58.34
C GLU A 36 -48.78 109.15 -57.26
N LYS A 37 -48.04 110.07 -56.64
CA LYS A 37 -47.40 109.79 -55.35
C LYS A 37 -48.48 109.84 -54.25
N GLY A 38 -48.34 109.01 -53.21
CA GLY A 38 -49.29 108.97 -52.10
C GLY A 38 -49.29 110.25 -51.26
N THR A 39 -50.03 110.24 -50.14
CA THR A 39 -50.12 111.39 -49.24
C THR A 39 -49.05 111.32 -48.17
N GLN A 40 -48.22 112.35 -48.03
CA GLN A 40 -47.34 112.50 -46.86
C GLN A 40 -48.00 113.47 -45.87
N ILE A 41 -48.09 113.06 -44.61
CA ILE A 41 -48.41 113.97 -43.50
C ILE A 41 -47.07 114.34 -42.86
N SER A 42 -46.68 115.60 -43.03
CA SER A 42 -45.43 116.18 -42.56
C SER A 42 -45.71 117.38 -41.65
N ASP A 43 -44.85 117.61 -40.67
CA ASP A 43 -44.80 118.86 -39.90
C ASP A 43 -43.60 119.74 -40.28
N ASP A 44 -42.96 119.40 -41.38
CA ASP A 44 -41.83 120.09 -42.03
C ASP A 44 -40.54 120.14 -41.20
N SER A 45 -40.45 119.31 -40.16
CA SER A 45 -39.24 119.15 -39.33
C SER A 45 -38.11 118.38 -40.03
N SER A 46 -38.35 117.81 -41.21
CA SER A 46 -37.37 117.03 -41.98
C SER A 46 -37.17 117.58 -43.40
N SER A 47 -36.02 117.26 -44.00
CA SER A 47 -35.57 117.80 -45.29
C SER A 47 -36.35 117.28 -46.50
N ASP A 48 -37.18 116.25 -46.34
CA ASP A 48 -37.95 115.61 -47.42
C ASP A 48 -39.46 115.91 -47.33
N ALA A 49 -39.79 117.02 -46.66
CA ALA A 49 -41.15 117.49 -46.50
C ALA A 49 -41.82 117.80 -47.85
N LEU A 50 -43.07 117.33 -48.00
CA LEU A 50 -43.92 117.46 -49.19
C LEU A 50 -43.44 116.64 -50.41
N ASN A 51 -42.57 115.64 -50.19
CA ASN A 51 -42.13 114.72 -51.25
C ASN A 51 -42.26 113.25 -50.82
N PRO A 52 -43.48 112.68 -50.81
CA PRO A 52 -43.71 111.29 -50.43
C PRO A 52 -42.93 110.29 -51.29
N LEU A 53 -42.55 109.17 -50.70
CA LEU A 53 -41.95 108.06 -51.43
C LEU A 53 -42.92 107.45 -52.43
N ASN A 54 -42.40 107.07 -53.60
CA ASN A 54 -43.22 106.63 -54.75
C ASN A 54 -44.02 105.34 -54.51
N PHE A 55 -43.68 104.57 -53.47
CA PHE A 55 -44.36 103.31 -53.10
C PHE A 55 -45.12 103.43 -51.78
N SER A 56 -45.24 104.63 -51.21
CA SER A 56 -46.04 104.88 -50.02
C SER A 56 -47.36 105.53 -50.41
N LEU A 57 -48.48 104.93 -49.99
CA LEU A 57 -49.80 105.55 -50.15
C LEU A 57 -50.07 106.58 -49.03
N LEU A 58 -49.56 106.32 -47.82
CA LEU A 58 -49.60 107.21 -46.67
C LEU A 58 -48.25 107.16 -45.93
N GLU A 59 -47.54 108.29 -45.88
CA GLU A 59 -46.26 108.44 -45.20
C GLU A 59 -46.37 109.45 -44.05
N LEU A 60 -45.84 109.11 -42.88
CA LEU A 60 -45.75 110.05 -41.75
C LEU A 60 -44.29 110.48 -41.60
N ASN A 61 -44.02 111.76 -41.81
CA ASN A 61 -42.66 112.30 -41.75
C ASN A 61 -42.58 113.42 -40.70
N SER A 62 -41.96 113.12 -39.56
CA SER A 62 -41.67 114.08 -38.51
C SER A 62 -40.45 113.61 -37.71
N LYS A 63 -39.62 114.54 -37.27
CA LYS A 63 -38.54 114.26 -36.30
C LYS A 63 -38.96 114.49 -34.85
N GLU A 64 -40.06 115.19 -34.63
CA GLU A 64 -40.47 115.68 -33.31
C GLU A 64 -41.80 115.07 -32.82
N LYS A 65 -42.51 114.31 -33.67
CA LYS A 65 -43.84 113.74 -33.36
C LYS A 65 -43.91 112.26 -33.71
N GLY A 66 -44.60 111.50 -32.87
CA GLY A 66 -44.90 110.07 -33.08
C GLY A 66 -46.30 109.83 -33.64
N PHE A 67 -46.57 108.59 -34.06
CA PHE A 67 -47.89 108.15 -34.51
C PHE A 67 -48.64 107.41 -33.39
N LEU A 68 -49.86 107.86 -33.08
CA LEU A 68 -50.71 107.23 -32.09
C LEU A 68 -51.79 106.40 -32.79
N LEU A 69 -51.77 105.08 -32.60
CA LEU A 69 -52.77 104.16 -33.13
C LEU A 69 -54.14 104.34 -32.44
N PRO A 70 -55.25 103.91 -33.07
CA PRO A 70 -56.54 103.82 -32.40
C PRO A 70 -56.44 102.98 -31.13
N ARG A 71 -56.91 103.52 -30.00
CA ARG A 71 -56.81 102.89 -28.67
C ARG A 71 -58.16 102.37 -28.22
N MET A 72 -58.21 101.13 -27.78
CA MET A 72 -59.44 100.51 -27.27
C MET A 72 -59.11 99.40 -26.27
N SER A 73 -59.98 99.13 -25.30
CA SER A 73 -59.85 97.96 -24.42
C SER A 73 -60.16 96.66 -25.14
N THR A 74 -59.81 95.50 -24.55
CA THR A 74 -60.14 94.19 -25.14
C THR A 74 -61.63 94.03 -25.37
N THR A 75 -62.46 94.52 -24.44
CA THR A 75 -63.92 94.45 -24.54
C THR A 75 -64.46 95.32 -25.67
N GLU A 76 -63.89 96.52 -25.85
CA GLU A 76 -64.28 97.41 -26.96
C GLU A 76 -63.83 96.86 -28.31
N ARG A 77 -62.60 96.34 -28.40
CA ARG A 77 -62.09 95.63 -29.58
C ARG A 77 -63.00 94.48 -30.00
N MET A 78 -63.51 93.70 -29.05
CA MET A 78 -64.40 92.57 -29.32
C MET A 78 -65.78 92.98 -29.84
N ARG A 79 -66.16 94.27 -29.78
CA ARG A 79 -67.41 94.78 -30.36
C ARG A 79 -67.30 95.07 -31.86
N ILE A 80 -66.09 95.10 -32.42
CA ILE A 80 -65.91 95.22 -33.87
C ILE A 80 -66.54 93.98 -34.51
N PRO A 81 -67.56 94.12 -35.37
CA PRO A 81 -68.23 92.98 -35.98
C PRO A 81 -67.24 92.12 -36.76
N SER A 82 -67.31 90.80 -36.57
CA SER A 82 -66.30 89.89 -37.12
C SER A 82 -66.17 89.90 -38.64
N HIS A 83 -67.24 90.27 -39.38
CA HIS A 83 -67.21 90.41 -40.83
C HIS A 83 -66.51 91.68 -41.33
N GLU A 84 -66.27 92.65 -40.45
CA GLU A 84 -65.55 93.89 -40.76
C GLU A 84 -64.07 93.84 -40.35
N LEU A 85 -63.62 92.75 -39.72
CA LEU A 85 -62.23 92.56 -39.32
C LEU A 85 -61.37 92.17 -40.52
N LEU A 86 -60.74 93.18 -41.12
CA LEU A 86 -59.79 93.02 -42.23
C LEU A 86 -58.37 92.77 -41.74
N GLY A 87 -57.60 92.03 -42.54
CA GLY A 87 -56.24 91.64 -42.20
C GLY A 87 -55.29 92.83 -42.16
N GLY A 88 -54.45 92.91 -41.14
CA GLY A 88 -53.52 94.01 -40.95
C GLY A 88 -54.14 95.24 -40.26
N MET A 89 -55.38 95.17 -39.79
CA MET A 89 -55.95 96.19 -38.90
C MET A 89 -55.14 96.24 -37.60
N VAL A 90 -54.64 97.43 -37.23
CA VAL A 90 -53.78 97.62 -36.05
C VAL A 90 -54.42 98.58 -35.05
N ILE A 91 -54.38 98.21 -33.77
CA ILE A 91 -54.83 99.04 -32.65
C ILE A 91 -53.80 98.97 -31.51
N TYR A 92 -53.94 99.86 -30.53
CA TYR A 92 -53.32 99.67 -29.22
C TYR A 92 -54.39 99.23 -28.21
N ASN A 93 -54.27 98.00 -27.70
CA ASN A 93 -55.19 97.45 -26.73
C ASN A 93 -54.81 97.91 -25.32
N THR A 94 -55.66 98.71 -24.69
CA THR A 94 -55.38 99.31 -23.38
C THR A 94 -55.56 98.35 -22.21
N THR A 95 -56.22 97.19 -22.37
CA THR A 95 -56.39 96.20 -21.28
C THR A 95 -55.13 95.37 -21.06
N ILE A 96 -54.47 94.99 -22.15
CA ILE A 96 -53.21 94.24 -22.12
C ILE A 96 -52.00 95.16 -22.38
N GLU A 97 -52.24 96.47 -22.44
CA GLU A 97 -51.25 97.53 -22.68
C GLU A 97 -50.31 97.27 -23.86
N CYS A 98 -50.85 96.70 -24.95
CA CYS A 98 -50.05 96.21 -26.07
C CYS A 98 -50.65 96.57 -27.44
N VAL A 99 -49.79 96.72 -28.44
CA VAL A 99 -50.24 96.80 -29.84
C VAL A 99 -50.78 95.43 -30.27
N GLU A 100 -51.98 95.43 -30.83
CA GLU A 100 -52.58 94.26 -31.45
C GLU A 100 -52.84 94.51 -32.92
N PHE A 101 -52.69 93.46 -33.72
CA PHE A 101 -53.13 93.47 -35.11
C PHE A 101 -54.00 92.25 -35.41
N TYR A 102 -55.03 92.45 -36.25
CA TYR A 102 -55.90 91.35 -36.63
C TYR A 102 -55.27 90.52 -37.73
N ASN A 103 -55.10 89.23 -37.47
CA ASN A 103 -54.61 88.28 -38.43
C ASN A 103 -55.79 87.48 -39.00
N THR A 104 -56.17 87.79 -40.25
CA THR A 104 -57.30 87.13 -40.92
C THR A 104 -57.09 85.63 -41.10
N SER A 105 -55.86 85.19 -41.38
CA SER A 105 -55.57 83.76 -41.58
C SER A 105 -55.81 82.94 -40.30
N ARG A 106 -55.57 83.55 -39.14
CA ARG A 106 -55.83 82.91 -37.83
C ARG A 106 -57.16 83.32 -37.21
N GLN A 107 -57.91 84.19 -37.90
CA GLN A 107 -59.16 84.80 -37.44
C GLN A 107 -59.09 85.37 -36.01
N GLN A 108 -57.93 85.85 -35.58
CA GLN A 108 -57.69 86.29 -34.21
C GLN A 108 -56.85 87.55 -34.15
N TRP A 109 -57.04 88.29 -33.06
CA TRP A 109 -56.15 89.39 -32.70
C TRP A 109 -54.87 88.82 -32.14
N MET A 110 -53.76 89.25 -32.74
CA MET A 110 -52.41 88.90 -32.31
C MET A 110 -51.83 90.11 -31.58
N ASN A 111 -51.22 89.89 -30.42
CA ASN A 111 -50.47 90.94 -29.73
C ASN A 111 -48.98 90.83 -30.05
N VAL A 112 -48.27 91.96 -29.99
CA VAL A 112 -46.82 92.01 -30.22
C VAL A 112 -46.01 91.81 -28.93
N CYS A 113 -46.67 91.58 -27.79
CA CYS A 113 -46.03 91.53 -26.46
C CYS A 113 -45.76 90.12 -25.92
N GLY A 114 -46.31 89.06 -26.53
CA GLY A 114 -45.83 87.68 -26.34
C GLY A 114 -46.51 86.84 -25.27
N ASP A 115 -47.56 87.32 -24.58
CA ASP A 115 -48.33 86.50 -23.64
C ASP A 115 -49.25 85.50 -24.37
N VAL A 116 -49.08 84.22 -24.05
CA VAL A 116 -49.92 83.11 -24.55
C VAL A 116 -50.77 82.55 -23.41
N GLY A 117 -52.09 82.45 -23.61
CA GLY A 117 -53.04 81.90 -22.62
C GLY A 117 -52.76 80.43 -22.26
N PRO A 118 -53.50 79.83 -21.31
CA PRO A 118 -53.29 78.42 -20.95
C PRO A 118 -53.62 77.51 -22.14
N ALA A 119 -52.75 76.54 -22.42
CA ALA A 119 -53.00 75.56 -23.46
C ALA A 119 -54.17 74.65 -23.08
N THR A 120 -54.96 74.26 -24.07
CA THR A 120 -55.93 73.16 -23.94
C THR A 120 -55.37 71.95 -24.66
N PHE A 121 -55.04 70.92 -23.90
CA PHE A 121 -54.42 69.70 -24.40
C PHE A 121 -54.88 68.51 -23.58
N ILE A 122 -54.81 67.33 -24.21
CA ILE A 122 -55.14 66.06 -23.58
C ILE A 122 -53.99 65.07 -23.77
N ILE A 123 -54.01 63.99 -22.99
CA ILE A 123 -53.29 62.75 -23.31
C ILE A 123 -54.33 61.82 -23.92
N PRO A 124 -54.39 61.68 -25.26
CA PRO A 124 -55.26 60.71 -25.93
C PRO A 124 -55.02 59.28 -25.45
N ASP A 125 -56.04 58.42 -25.52
CA ASP A 125 -55.97 57.04 -25.01
C ASP A 125 -54.88 56.19 -25.70
N ASP A 126 -54.67 56.39 -27.00
CA ASP A 126 -53.62 55.73 -27.78
C ASP A 126 -52.22 56.16 -27.32
N LYS A 127 -52.05 57.44 -26.98
CA LYS A 127 -50.79 57.98 -26.45
C LYS A 127 -50.56 57.63 -25.00
N CYS A 128 -51.62 57.58 -24.19
CA CYS A 128 -51.56 57.16 -22.80
C CYS A 128 -50.96 55.75 -22.68
N ARG A 129 -51.37 54.82 -23.55
CA ARG A 129 -50.83 53.45 -23.58
C ARG A 129 -49.38 53.35 -24.04
N ALA A 130 -48.88 54.37 -24.74
CA ALA A 130 -47.52 54.42 -25.25
C ALA A 130 -46.52 55.08 -24.27
N ILE A 131 -47.00 55.69 -23.18
CA ILE A 131 -46.13 56.36 -22.20
C ILE A 131 -45.20 55.35 -21.55
N LYS A 132 -43.92 55.72 -21.44
CA LYS A 132 -42.90 54.95 -20.76
C LYS A 132 -42.41 55.69 -19.52
N ILE A 133 -42.36 54.96 -18.41
CA ILE A 133 -41.69 55.39 -17.19
C ILE A 133 -40.31 54.73 -17.18
N THR A 134 -39.27 55.52 -17.00
CA THR A 134 -37.88 55.06 -16.99
C THR A 134 -37.26 55.34 -15.63
N GLY A 135 -36.28 54.51 -15.24
CA GLY A 135 -35.57 54.59 -13.96
C GLY A 135 -36.01 53.51 -12.98
N ASP A 136 -35.16 53.25 -11.98
CA ASP A 136 -35.44 52.29 -10.91
C ASP A 136 -36.10 53.01 -9.72
N TYR A 137 -37.12 52.39 -9.12
CA TYR A 137 -37.89 52.97 -8.02
C TYR A 137 -37.89 52.00 -6.85
N ILE A 138 -37.34 52.43 -5.71
CA ILE A 138 -37.14 51.58 -4.52
C ILE A 138 -37.65 52.31 -3.28
N GLU A 139 -38.32 51.59 -2.40
CA GLU A 139 -38.79 52.08 -1.10
C GLU A 139 -37.67 52.75 -0.30
N GLY A 140 -37.87 54.01 0.07
CA GLY A 140 -36.93 54.79 0.88
C GLY A 140 -35.76 55.42 0.09
N VAL A 141 -35.68 55.26 -1.23
CA VAL A 141 -34.63 55.85 -2.07
C VAL A 141 -35.14 57.09 -2.82
N PHE A 142 -34.47 58.23 -2.66
CA PHE A 142 -34.86 59.49 -3.32
C PHE A 142 -34.60 59.43 -4.84
N LEU A 143 -35.51 59.99 -5.66
CA LEU A 143 -35.43 59.89 -7.12
C LEU A 143 -34.34 60.77 -7.75
N ASP A 144 -33.66 60.22 -8.76
CA ASP A 144 -32.74 60.97 -9.62
C ASP A 144 -33.51 61.59 -10.80
N SER A 145 -33.68 62.91 -10.76
CA SER A 145 -34.40 63.70 -11.77
C SER A 145 -33.92 63.54 -13.23
N ARG A 146 -32.74 62.94 -13.48
CA ARG A 146 -32.22 62.66 -14.83
C ARG A 146 -32.50 61.23 -15.31
N LYS A 147 -32.70 60.28 -14.40
CA LYS A 147 -32.90 58.85 -14.71
C LYS A 147 -34.34 58.41 -14.49
N ASN A 148 -34.97 58.93 -13.44
CA ASN A 148 -36.37 58.70 -13.10
C ASN A 148 -37.23 59.73 -13.84
N VAL A 149 -37.69 59.38 -15.04
CA VAL A 149 -38.42 60.29 -15.93
C VAL A 149 -39.61 59.61 -16.59
N ILE A 150 -40.63 60.39 -16.94
CA ILE A 150 -41.77 59.96 -17.76
C ILE A 150 -41.73 60.70 -19.09
N THR A 151 -41.74 59.97 -20.21
CA THR A 151 -41.89 60.57 -21.54
C THR A 151 -43.33 60.43 -22.02
N VAL A 152 -44.03 61.56 -22.17
CA VAL A 152 -45.45 61.61 -22.53
C VAL A 152 -45.68 62.39 -23.80
N ASP A 153 -46.50 61.83 -24.68
CA ASP A 153 -47.01 62.54 -25.85
C ASP A 153 -48.40 63.12 -25.57
N VAL A 154 -48.57 64.42 -25.82
CA VAL A 154 -49.85 65.12 -25.68
C VAL A 154 -50.33 65.66 -27.01
N SER A 155 -51.65 65.81 -27.14
CA SER A 155 -52.28 66.47 -28.29
C SER A 155 -52.88 67.81 -27.86
N VAL A 156 -52.32 68.88 -28.41
CA VAL A 156 -52.66 70.26 -28.09
C VAL A 156 -53.72 70.74 -29.07
N SER A 157 -54.86 71.18 -28.54
CA SER A 157 -55.97 71.75 -29.31
C SER A 157 -55.95 73.27 -29.35
N ILE A 158 -55.47 73.92 -28.27
CA ILE A 158 -55.26 75.36 -28.18
C ILE A 158 -53.82 75.60 -27.69
N PRO A 159 -52.96 76.30 -28.46
CA PRO A 159 -51.59 76.64 -28.06
C PRO A 159 -51.58 77.50 -26.80
N GLY A 160 -50.53 77.41 -26.00
CA GLY A 160 -50.47 78.12 -24.74
C GLY A 160 -49.51 77.54 -23.70
N ALA A 161 -49.49 78.13 -22.52
CA ALA A 161 -48.70 77.64 -21.39
C ALA A 161 -49.29 76.33 -20.82
N TYR A 162 -48.43 75.40 -20.39
CA TYR A 162 -48.82 74.12 -19.82
C TYR A 162 -48.03 73.76 -18.56
N GLU A 163 -48.65 72.99 -17.68
CA GLU A 163 -48.04 72.28 -16.55
C GLU A 163 -48.63 70.86 -16.50
N ILE A 164 -47.75 69.86 -16.43
CA ILE A 164 -48.13 68.45 -16.26
C ILE A 164 -47.45 67.93 -14.99
N GLN A 165 -48.28 67.48 -14.06
CA GLN A 165 -47.82 66.78 -12.87
C GLN A 165 -48.32 65.33 -12.90
N ALA A 166 -47.46 64.38 -12.54
CA ALA A 166 -47.81 62.97 -12.41
C ALA A 166 -47.49 62.51 -10.98
N ILE A 167 -48.50 62.18 -10.17
CA ILE A 167 -48.33 61.83 -8.76
C ILE A 167 -48.52 60.33 -8.59
N ALA A 168 -47.64 59.69 -7.83
CA ALA A 168 -47.70 58.27 -7.54
C ALA A 168 -48.58 57.97 -6.33
N TYR A 169 -49.50 57.02 -6.48
CA TYR A 169 -50.35 56.51 -5.42
C TYR A 169 -50.10 55.02 -5.22
N ASP A 170 -50.00 54.59 -3.98
CA ASP A 170 -49.83 53.19 -3.63
C ASP A 170 -51.07 52.35 -3.97
N ASN A 171 -50.96 51.03 -3.85
CA ASN A 171 -52.06 50.10 -4.14
C ASN A 171 -53.28 50.23 -3.20
N THR A 172 -53.23 51.09 -2.18
CA THR A 172 -54.36 51.45 -1.31
C THR A 172 -54.95 52.82 -1.65
N GLY A 173 -54.39 53.52 -2.63
CA GLY A 173 -54.85 54.83 -3.10
C GLY A 173 -54.28 56.01 -2.31
N LYS A 174 -53.26 55.82 -1.46
CA LYS A 174 -52.56 56.90 -0.75
C LYS A 174 -51.34 57.37 -1.53
N GLU A 175 -50.97 58.65 -1.43
CA GLU A 175 -49.76 59.15 -2.11
C GLU A 175 -48.51 58.41 -1.61
N ASN A 176 -47.72 57.91 -2.56
CA ASN A 176 -46.55 57.09 -2.25
C ASN A 176 -45.25 57.92 -2.17
N GLY A 177 -45.32 59.24 -2.01
CA GLY A 177 -44.18 60.10 -1.67
C GLY A 177 -43.28 60.57 -2.83
N TYR A 178 -43.61 60.26 -4.09
CA TYR A 178 -42.89 60.77 -5.26
C TYR A 178 -43.83 61.22 -6.39
N SER A 179 -43.32 62.11 -7.24
CA SER A 179 -44.05 62.69 -8.37
C SER A 179 -43.11 63.11 -9.50
N PHE A 180 -43.69 63.43 -10.66
CA PHE A 180 -42.99 63.93 -11.84
C PHE A 180 -43.61 65.24 -12.31
N LEU A 181 -42.80 66.17 -12.81
CA LEU A 181 -43.25 67.49 -13.24
C LEU A 181 -42.59 67.93 -14.56
N ALA A 182 -43.37 68.57 -15.43
CA ALA A 182 -42.90 69.39 -16.54
C ALA A 182 -43.82 70.59 -16.75
N SER A 183 -43.26 71.75 -17.12
CA SER A 183 -44.02 72.93 -17.51
C SER A 183 -43.34 73.67 -18.65
N GLY A 184 -44.10 74.43 -19.43
CA GLY A 184 -43.60 75.12 -20.62
C GLY A 184 -44.70 75.77 -21.45
N ILE A 185 -44.44 76.01 -22.73
CA ILE A 185 -45.38 76.60 -23.69
C ILE A 185 -45.48 75.71 -24.93
N PHE A 186 -46.71 75.43 -25.38
CA PHE A 186 -46.96 74.86 -26.70
C PHE A 186 -47.15 75.98 -27.72
N PRO A 187 -46.23 76.17 -28.67
CA PRO A 187 -46.26 77.30 -29.59
C PRO A 187 -47.34 77.18 -30.68
N GLN A 188 -47.83 75.97 -30.97
CA GLN A 188 -48.85 75.72 -31.98
C GLN A 188 -49.71 74.50 -31.64
N LYS A 189 -50.82 74.33 -32.38
CA LYS A 189 -51.68 73.15 -32.27
C LYS A 189 -50.92 71.96 -32.86
N GLY A 190 -50.96 70.82 -32.19
CA GLY A 190 -50.29 69.61 -32.67
C GLY A 190 -49.87 68.70 -31.53
N ASP A 191 -49.07 67.70 -31.90
CA ASP A 191 -48.62 66.66 -30.99
C ASP A 191 -47.21 66.95 -30.48
N TYR A 192 -47.01 66.81 -29.17
CA TYR A 192 -45.74 67.14 -28.51
C TYR A 192 -45.31 66.02 -27.58
N THR A 193 -44.03 65.66 -27.66
CA THR A 193 -43.36 64.75 -26.72
C THR A 193 -42.69 65.54 -25.61
N LEU A 194 -43.02 65.23 -24.36
CA LEU A 194 -42.52 65.91 -23.17
C LEU A 194 -41.84 64.93 -22.22
N VAL A 195 -40.82 65.40 -21.50
CA VAL A 195 -40.12 64.61 -20.47
C VAL A 195 -40.37 65.22 -19.10
N LEU A 196 -41.11 64.52 -18.25
CA LEU A 196 -41.36 64.90 -16.87
C LEU A 196 -40.27 64.31 -15.98
N LYS A 197 -39.69 65.14 -15.10
CA LYS A 197 -38.59 64.75 -14.22
C LYS A 197 -39.11 64.34 -12.86
N GLY A 198 -38.62 63.22 -12.33
CA GLY A 198 -39.02 62.66 -11.04
C GLY A 198 -38.40 63.41 -9.86
N ASN A 199 -39.15 63.46 -8.76
CA ASN A 199 -38.75 64.06 -7.48
C ASN A 199 -39.48 63.38 -6.31
N GLY A 200 -38.86 63.35 -5.13
CA GLY A 200 -39.39 62.72 -3.92
C GLY A 200 -38.83 61.32 -3.65
N THR A 201 -39.37 60.63 -2.64
CA THR A 201 -38.92 59.31 -2.19
C THR A 201 -40.11 58.37 -2.06
N PRO A 202 -40.13 57.22 -2.74
CA PRO A 202 -41.17 56.22 -2.56
C PRO A 202 -41.28 55.76 -1.10
N VAL A 203 -42.48 55.83 -0.53
CA VAL A 203 -42.73 55.50 0.90
C VAL A 203 -42.99 54.01 1.10
N LYS A 204 -43.53 53.33 0.09
CA LYS A 204 -43.89 51.91 0.12
C LYS A 204 -43.47 51.24 -1.17
N GLY A 205 -42.71 50.16 -1.08
CA GLY A 205 -42.38 49.28 -2.19
C GLY A 205 -43.11 47.96 -2.07
N TYR A 206 -43.05 47.17 -3.14
CA TYR A 206 -43.71 45.88 -3.25
C TYR A 206 -42.68 44.77 -3.47
N GLU A 207 -42.91 43.64 -2.82
CA GLU A 207 -42.12 42.43 -3.03
C GLU A 207 -42.40 41.85 -4.43
N ARG A 208 -41.38 41.33 -5.11
CA ARG A 208 -41.59 40.57 -6.36
C ARG A 208 -41.70 39.08 -6.08
N THR A 209 -42.68 38.43 -6.70
CA THR A 209 -42.81 36.96 -6.72
C THR A 209 -42.76 36.47 -8.17
N ASN A 210 -41.79 35.63 -8.52
CA ASN A 210 -41.58 35.11 -9.89
C ASN A 210 -41.51 36.19 -10.98
N GLY A 211 -40.84 37.31 -10.69
CA GLY A 211 -40.70 38.44 -11.60
C GLY A 211 -41.91 39.39 -11.65
N VAL A 212 -43.03 39.03 -11.01
CA VAL A 212 -44.25 39.84 -10.95
C VAL A 212 -44.29 40.61 -9.63
N SER A 213 -44.43 41.94 -9.70
CA SER A 213 -44.55 42.78 -8.50
C SER A 213 -45.87 42.53 -7.75
N GLY A 214 -45.80 42.38 -6.42
CA GLY A 214 -46.96 42.17 -5.54
C GLY A 214 -47.88 43.39 -5.40
N GLY A 215 -47.50 44.50 -6.02
CA GLY A 215 -48.31 45.70 -6.19
C GLY A 215 -47.66 46.64 -7.20
N LYS A 216 -48.41 47.61 -7.67
CA LYS A 216 -47.91 48.69 -8.52
C LYS A 216 -48.46 50.00 -8.01
N ASP A 217 -47.68 51.05 -8.13
CA ASP A 217 -48.17 52.38 -7.90
C ASP A 217 -48.95 52.86 -9.10
N THR A 218 -50.12 53.43 -8.87
CA THR A 218 -50.87 54.12 -9.91
C THR A 218 -50.37 55.55 -10.03
N ILE A 219 -49.84 55.90 -11.20
CA ILE A 219 -49.46 57.26 -11.57
C ILE A 219 -50.68 57.95 -12.16
N LYS A 220 -51.11 59.04 -11.52
CA LYS A 220 -52.23 59.88 -12.00
C LYS A 220 -51.71 61.21 -12.51
N PHE A 221 -52.14 61.59 -13.71
CA PHE A 221 -51.71 62.82 -14.37
C PHE A 221 -52.69 63.96 -14.11
N PHE A 222 -52.15 65.16 -13.90
CA PHE A 222 -52.88 66.40 -13.77
C PHE A 222 -52.37 67.37 -14.85
N LEU A 223 -53.25 67.76 -15.78
CA LEU A 223 -52.94 68.72 -16.84
C LEU A 223 -53.50 70.07 -16.42
N ASN A 224 -52.63 71.06 -16.24
CA ASN A 224 -52.99 72.37 -15.69
C ASN A 224 -53.84 72.25 -14.42
N LYS A 225 -53.39 71.39 -13.48
CA LYS A 225 -54.04 71.08 -12.18
C LYS A 225 -55.38 70.35 -12.27
N LYS A 226 -55.85 69.96 -13.45
CA LYS A 226 -57.06 69.15 -13.63
C LYS A 226 -56.69 67.69 -13.86
N LEU A 227 -57.33 66.78 -13.12
CA LEU A 227 -57.10 65.34 -13.25
C LEU A 227 -57.41 64.86 -14.68
N ALA A 228 -56.44 64.18 -15.29
CA ALA A 228 -56.57 63.53 -16.58
C ALA A 228 -57.17 62.13 -16.42
N THR A 229 -57.76 61.62 -17.50
CA THR A 229 -58.24 60.23 -17.58
C THR A 229 -57.09 59.23 -17.69
N CYS A 230 -55.92 59.66 -18.18
CA CYS A 230 -54.76 58.80 -18.34
C CYS A 230 -54.16 58.40 -16.98
N THR A 231 -53.97 57.10 -16.78
CA THR A 231 -53.29 56.52 -15.61
C THR A 231 -52.34 55.44 -16.05
N LEU A 232 -51.22 55.33 -15.33
CA LEU A 232 -50.19 54.31 -15.58
C LEU A 232 -49.85 53.58 -14.30
N ASN A 233 -49.18 52.46 -14.42
CA ASN A 233 -48.67 51.72 -13.29
C ASN A 233 -47.14 51.73 -13.31
N ASN A 234 -46.52 52.11 -12.19
CA ASN A 234 -45.09 52.02 -11.97
C ASN A 234 -44.80 50.93 -10.92
N GLU A 235 -43.75 50.15 -11.13
CA GLU A 235 -43.31 49.16 -10.16
C GLU A 235 -42.29 49.82 -9.22
N VAL A 236 -42.58 49.79 -7.91
CA VAL A 236 -41.66 50.24 -6.86
C VAL A 236 -41.25 49.02 -6.06
N GLU A 237 -39.96 48.74 -6.01
CA GLU A 237 -39.43 47.58 -5.29
C GLU A 237 -39.27 47.88 -3.80
N LYS A 238 -39.51 46.88 -2.95
CA LYS A 238 -39.29 46.99 -1.50
C LYS A 238 -37.78 47.07 -1.19
N ARG A 239 -37.43 47.69 -0.04
CA ARG A 239 -36.05 48.03 0.42
C ARG A 239 -35.02 46.90 0.14
N ALA A 240 -33.73 47.21 -0.03
CA ALA A 240 -32.69 46.20 -0.26
C ALA A 240 -32.26 45.42 1.01
N LEU A 241 -31.92 44.14 0.86
CA LEU A 241 -31.43 43.26 1.93
C LEU A 241 -30.12 43.79 2.57
N THR A 242 -30.11 43.94 3.90
CA THR A 242 -28.92 44.26 4.71
C THR A 242 -28.75 43.22 5.81
N TYR A 243 -27.51 42.89 6.13
CA TYR A 243 -27.09 41.96 7.21
C TYR A 243 -25.59 42.19 7.53
N ASP A 244 -25.15 41.76 8.71
CA ASP A 244 -23.73 41.79 9.11
C ASP A 244 -23.17 40.37 9.21
N ILE A 245 -21.92 40.17 8.79
CA ILE A 245 -21.17 38.97 9.12
C ILE A 245 -20.62 39.14 10.53
N ILE A 246 -20.93 38.21 11.43
CA ILE A 246 -20.47 38.28 12.84
C ILE A 246 -19.47 37.21 13.21
N LYS A 247 -19.45 36.09 12.48
CA LYS A 247 -18.55 34.98 12.76
C LYS A 247 -18.25 34.20 11.49
N VAL A 248 -17.00 33.85 11.30
CA VAL A 248 -16.54 32.89 10.29
C VAL A 248 -15.80 31.76 11.01
N GLU A 249 -16.06 30.52 10.60
CA GLU A 249 -15.43 29.32 11.15
C GLU A 249 -14.99 28.39 10.03
N GLN A 250 -13.76 27.91 10.09
CA GLN A 250 -13.32 26.79 9.27
C GLN A 250 -13.92 25.49 9.83
N ILE A 251 -14.70 24.80 9.00
CA ILE A 251 -15.38 23.55 9.37
C ILE A 251 -14.89 22.35 8.57
N GLY A 252 -13.88 22.56 7.73
CA GLY A 252 -13.23 21.51 6.97
C GLY A 252 -11.71 21.52 7.05
N ASN A 253 -11.12 20.39 6.65
CA ASN A 253 -9.67 20.26 6.55
C ASN A 253 -9.23 20.67 5.15
N PHE A 254 -8.15 21.45 5.08
CA PHE A 254 -7.55 21.93 3.82
C PHE A 254 -6.11 21.46 3.76
N TYR A 255 -5.71 20.90 2.63
CA TYR A 255 -4.39 20.28 2.47
C TYR A 255 -3.66 20.89 1.27
N THR A 256 -2.34 21.04 1.36
CA THR A 256 -1.54 21.59 0.26
C THR A 256 -1.58 20.70 -0.97
N GLY A 257 -1.86 21.25 -2.14
CA GLY A 257 -1.91 20.50 -3.38
C GLY A 257 -3.13 19.59 -3.55
N VAL A 258 -4.15 19.71 -2.70
CA VAL A 258 -5.42 18.97 -2.80
C VAL A 258 -6.56 19.96 -3.09
N ASP A 259 -7.37 19.69 -4.10
CA ASP A 259 -8.53 20.54 -4.43
C ASP A 259 -9.54 20.54 -3.27
N LEU A 260 -10.12 21.69 -2.94
CA LEU A 260 -11.10 21.81 -1.87
C LEU A 260 -12.41 21.06 -2.12
N ASN A 261 -12.66 20.59 -3.35
CA ASN A 261 -13.79 19.71 -3.68
C ASN A 261 -13.43 18.22 -3.64
N ASP A 262 -12.16 17.87 -3.37
CA ASP A 262 -11.75 16.47 -3.23
C ASP A 262 -12.41 15.84 -2.01
N VAL A 263 -12.79 14.57 -2.11
CA VAL A 263 -13.44 13.79 -1.03
C VAL A 263 -12.61 13.67 0.25
N LYS A 264 -11.28 13.85 0.16
CA LYS A 264 -10.36 13.92 1.31
C LYS A 264 -10.48 15.23 2.08
N THR A 265 -10.94 16.27 1.41
CA THR A 265 -11.26 17.55 2.02
C THR A 265 -12.77 17.66 2.26
N THR A 266 -13.16 18.54 3.15
CA THR A 266 -14.56 18.96 3.25
C THR A 266 -14.75 20.42 2.82
N GLY A 267 -13.67 21.13 2.46
CA GLY A 267 -13.69 22.34 1.64
C GLY A 267 -14.57 23.50 2.08
N LYS A 268 -15.03 23.53 3.34
CA LYS A 268 -16.14 24.42 3.73
C LYS A 268 -15.76 25.42 4.82
N MET A 269 -16.36 26.60 4.68
CA MET A 269 -16.39 27.65 5.70
C MET A 269 -17.83 27.85 6.17
N ARG A 270 -18.02 28.09 7.47
CA ARG A 270 -19.32 28.44 8.04
C ARG A 270 -19.33 29.91 8.40
N VAL A 271 -20.29 30.64 7.86
CA VAL A 271 -20.47 32.08 8.13
C VAL A 271 -21.78 32.29 8.85
N THR A 272 -21.73 32.92 10.02
CA THR A 272 -22.93 33.36 10.76
C THR A 272 -23.18 34.82 10.46
N ILE A 273 -24.38 35.11 9.96
CA ILE A 273 -24.86 36.47 9.71
C ILE A 273 -25.97 36.85 10.68
N ASN A 274 -26.03 38.11 11.07
CA ASN A 274 -27.09 38.67 11.92
C ASN A 274 -27.66 39.96 11.32
N ASN A 275 -28.57 40.62 12.05
CA ASN A 275 -29.19 41.90 11.68
C ASN A 275 -29.87 41.89 10.29
N ILE A 276 -30.42 40.73 9.89
CA ILE A 276 -31.12 40.55 8.61
C ILE A 276 -32.34 41.49 8.56
N SER A 277 -32.39 42.39 7.57
CA SER A 277 -33.47 43.38 7.47
C SER A 277 -34.75 42.85 6.83
N GLN A 278 -34.64 41.88 5.90
CA GLN A 278 -35.78 41.23 5.24
C GLN A 278 -35.36 39.94 4.51
N GLY A 279 -36.30 39.29 3.81
CA GLY A 279 -35.99 38.15 2.93
C GLY A 279 -35.19 38.57 1.71
N GLY A 280 -34.38 37.66 1.17
CA GLY A 280 -33.61 37.93 -0.04
C GLY A 280 -32.53 36.87 -0.29
N VAL A 281 -31.70 37.11 -1.31
CA VAL A 281 -30.60 36.23 -1.68
C VAL A 281 -29.31 36.75 -1.05
N VAL A 282 -28.67 35.92 -0.23
CA VAL A 282 -27.35 36.17 0.35
C VAL A 282 -26.29 35.60 -0.59
N THR A 283 -25.31 36.43 -0.95
CA THR A 283 -24.08 36.02 -1.64
C THR A 283 -22.87 36.45 -0.83
N ILE A 284 -21.99 35.50 -0.53
CA ILE A 284 -20.72 35.74 0.15
C ILE A 284 -19.61 35.11 -0.69
N THR A 285 -18.56 35.88 -0.95
CA THR A 285 -17.40 35.49 -1.77
C THR A 285 -16.10 35.94 -1.13
N THR A 286 -15.00 35.23 -1.38
CA THR A 286 -13.64 35.70 -1.06
C THR A 286 -12.83 35.89 -2.35
N PRO A 287 -11.78 36.73 -2.36
CA PRO A 287 -10.78 36.71 -3.43
C PRO A 287 -10.01 35.39 -3.42
N THR A 288 -9.32 35.09 -4.53
CA THR A 288 -8.41 33.95 -4.59
C THR A 288 -7.08 34.31 -3.93
N VAL A 289 -6.76 33.66 -2.81
CA VAL A 289 -5.51 33.82 -2.06
C VAL A 289 -4.94 32.43 -1.80
N ASN A 290 -3.62 32.25 -1.96
CA ASN A 290 -2.95 30.95 -1.84
C ASN A 290 -3.60 29.83 -2.69
N GLY A 291 -4.19 30.19 -3.83
CA GLY A 291 -4.83 29.24 -4.76
C GLY A 291 -6.27 28.82 -4.41
N ILE A 292 -6.87 29.38 -3.34
CA ILE A 292 -8.23 29.05 -2.90
C ILE A 292 -9.15 30.25 -2.78
N TYR A 293 -10.45 30.03 -2.93
CA TYR A 293 -11.50 30.99 -2.61
C TYR A 293 -12.79 30.27 -2.18
N PHE A 294 -13.70 31.00 -1.52
CA PHE A 294 -14.98 30.47 -1.05
C PHE A 294 -16.14 31.27 -1.64
N LYS A 295 -17.24 30.59 -1.98
CA LYS A 295 -18.45 31.23 -2.49
C LYS A 295 -19.71 30.47 -2.13
N LYS A 296 -20.77 31.20 -1.79
CA LYS A 296 -22.16 30.68 -1.78
C LYS A 296 -23.15 31.77 -2.17
N THR A 297 -24.18 31.36 -2.88
CA THR A 297 -25.39 32.17 -3.11
C THR A 297 -26.60 31.33 -2.69
N ARG A 298 -27.42 31.84 -1.75
CA ARG A 298 -28.68 31.18 -1.37
C ARG A 298 -29.75 32.16 -0.90
N THR A 299 -31.01 31.77 -1.06
CA THR A 299 -32.16 32.50 -0.51
C THR A 299 -32.33 32.22 0.99
N LEU A 300 -32.66 33.25 1.76
CA LEU A 300 -32.99 33.16 3.18
C LEU A 300 -34.39 32.55 3.39
N THR A 301 -34.54 31.72 4.42
CA THR A 301 -35.83 31.15 4.81
C THR A 301 -36.65 32.14 5.66
N SER A 302 -37.97 31.96 5.70
CA SER A 302 -38.85 32.82 6.52
C SER A 302 -38.49 32.79 8.01
N GLN A 303 -38.00 31.65 8.52
CA GLN A 303 -37.57 31.50 9.91
C GLN A 303 -36.31 32.33 10.20
N GLU A 304 -35.31 32.28 9.31
CA GLU A 304 -34.06 33.05 9.45
C GLU A 304 -34.28 34.57 9.40
N VAL A 305 -35.23 35.01 8.57
CA VAL A 305 -35.64 36.42 8.52
C VAL A 305 -36.32 36.81 9.84
N SER A 306 -37.18 35.96 10.40
CA SER A 306 -37.86 36.23 11.67
C SER A 306 -36.92 36.24 12.88
N SER A 307 -35.90 35.37 12.90
CA SER A 307 -34.88 35.31 13.95
C SER A 307 -33.75 36.32 13.76
N LYS A 308 -33.73 37.03 12.61
CA LYS A 308 -32.69 37.98 12.18
C LYS A 308 -31.29 37.37 12.10
N THR A 309 -31.16 36.05 12.02
CA THR A 309 -29.88 35.32 12.04
C THR A 309 -29.92 34.14 11.08
N ALA A 310 -28.83 33.88 10.36
CA ALA A 310 -28.68 32.72 9.50
C ALA A 310 -27.24 32.16 9.52
N ILE A 311 -27.10 30.87 9.21
CA ILE A 311 -25.80 30.20 9.01
C ILE A 311 -25.65 29.84 7.53
N ILE A 312 -24.58 30.30 6.90
CA ILE A 312 -24.25 30.05 5.50
C ILE A 312 -23.01 29.17 5.43
N GLU A 313 -23.14 27.95 4.93
CA GLU A 313 -21.98 27.10 4.60
C GLU A 313 -21.51 27.42 3.18
N LEU A 314 -20.31 27.97 3.07
CA LEU A 314 -19.67 28.29 1.80
C LEU A 314 -18.93 27.08 1.23
N ASP A 315 -19.04 26.90 -0.08
CA ASP A 315 -18.27 25.90 -0.81
C ASP A 315 -16.92 26.52 -1.19
N GLY A 316 -15.83 25.78 -0.94
CA GLY A 316 -14.47 26.16 -1.28
C GLY A 316 -14.06 25.64 -2.65
N TYR A 317 -13.23 26.41 -3.33
CA TYR A 317 -12.76 26.12 -4.67
C TYR A 317 -11.27 26.36 -4.79
N GLY A 318 -10.63 25.62 -5.70
CA GLY A 318 -9.20 25.72 -5.96
C GLY A 318 -8.37 24.79 -5.08
N THR A 319 -7.06 24.91 -5.22
CA THR A 319 -6.07 24.03 -4.60
C THR A 319 -5.05 24.87 -3.82
N PRO A 320 -4.93 24.71 -2.49
CA PRO A 320 -3.97 25.47 -1.70
C PRO A 320 -2.53 25.23 -2.17
N THR A 321 -1.76 26.30 -2.38
CA THR A 321 -0.38 26.18 -2.84
C THR A 321 0.63 25.98 -1.70
N TRP A 322 0.42 26.62 -0.55
CA TRP A 322 1.32 26.61 0.60
C TRP A 322 0.61 26.18 1.90
N PRO A 323 1.27 25.42 2.80
CA PRO A 323 0.73 25.00 4.09
C PRO A 323 0.83 26.12 5.13
N MET A 324 0.08 27.21 4.92
CA MET A 324 0.10 28.39 5.80
C MET A 324 -1.30 28.86 6.16
N GLN A 325 -1.34 29.71 7.19
CA GLN A 325 -2.51 30.56 7.41
C GLN A 325 -2.70 31.46 6.18
N THR A 326 -3.88 31.39 5.58
CA THR A 326 -4.27 32.14 4.39
C THR A 326 -5.33 33.16 4.79
N ASP A 327 -4.93 34.42 4.89
CA ASP A 327 -5.84 35.51 5.22
C ASP A 327 -6.80 35.78 4.04
N LEU A 328 -8.09 35.94 4.36
CA LEU A 328 -9.18 36.03 3.40
C LEU A 328 -10.17 37.11 3.83
N ASP A 329 -10.59 37.92 2.87
CA ASP A 329 -11.61 38.92 3.02
C ASP A 329 -12.96 38.37 2.55
N PHE A 330 -13.92 38.24 3.47
CA PHE A 330 -15.27 37.77 3.15
C PHE A 330 -16.14 38.96 2.74
N ILE A 331 -16.45 39.02 1.45
CA ILE A 331 -17.19 40.10 0.81
C ILE A 331 -18.63 39.65 0.63
N SER A 332 -19.57 40.42 1.17
CA SER A 332 -21.01 40.10 1.12
C SER A 332 -21.77 41.02 0.16
N ASN A 333 -22.92 40.56 -0.35
CA ASN A 333 -23.85 41.40 -1.11
C ASN A 333 -24.83 42.20 -0.22
N SER A 334 -24.53 42.34 1.07
CA SER A 334 -25.31 43.20 1.98
C SER A 334 -25.33 44.63 1.43
N TYR A 335 -26.52 45.21 1.36
CA TYR A 335 -26.68 46.55 0.78
C TYR A 335 -25.93 47.61 1.60
N VAL A 336 -25.18 48.44 0.88
CA VAL A 336 -24.45 49.61 1.41
C VAL A 336 -24.73 50.81 0.51
N LYS A 337 -24.72 52.02 1.06
CA LYS A 337 -24.93 53.25 0.30
C LYS A 337 -23.62 53.73 -0.30
N VAL A 338 -23.21 53.10 -1.40
CA VAL A 338 -21.96 53.44 -2.11
C VAL A 338 -21.94 54.92 -2.53
N GLU A 339 -23.11 55.50 -2.82
CA GLU A 339 -23.31 56.92 -3.12
C GLU A 339 -23.03 57.87 -1.95
N GLN A 340 -23.02 57.37 -0.72
CA GLN A 340 -22.62 58.10 0.50
C GLN A 340 -21.19 57.78 0.94
N GLY A 341 -20.43 57.03 0.14
CA GLY A 341 -19.07 56.60 0.45
C GLY A 341 -18.98 55.39 1.37
N GLU A 342 -20.08 54.67 1.63
CA GLU A 342 -20.06 53.43 2.40
C GLU A 342 -19.39 52.29 1.60
N ALA A 343 -18.36 51.67 2.17
CA ALA A 343 -17.68 50.53 1.56
C ALA A 343 -18.47 49.23 1.78
N PRO A 344 -18.38 48.23 0.87
CA PRO A 344 -18.93 46.90 1.10
C PRO A 344 -18.43 46.32 2.43
N SER A 345 -19.32 45.66 3.17
CA SER A 345 -18.95 45.00 4.43
C SER A 345 -17.97 43.85 4.15
N VAL A 346 -16.73 44.00 4.63
CA VAL A 346 -15.65 43.01 4.55
C VAL A 346 -15.40 42.46 5.95
N TYR A 347 -15.44 41.14 6.09
CA TYR A 347 -15.06 40.45 7.33
C TYR A 347 -13.74 39.70 7.13
N PRO A 348 -12.63 40.12 7.78
CA PRO A 348 -11.36 39.42 7.67
C PRO A 348 -11.38 38.16 8.52
N TYR A 349 -10.95 37.05 7.95
CA TYR A 349 -10.71 35.79 8.64
C TYR A 349 -9.59 35.03 7.94
N PHE A 350 -9.21 33.85 8.43
CA PHE A 350 -8.16 33.05 7.80
C PHE A 350 -8.55 31.58 7.65
N ALA A 351 -8.02 30.96 6.60
CA ALA A 351 -8.03 29.51 6.42
C ALA A 351 -6.68 28.94 6.90
N VAL A 352 -6.71 27.92 7.76
CA VAL A 352 -5.52 27.15 8.13
C VAL A 352 -5.39 25.99 7.15
N ILE A 353 -4.35 26.03 6.33
CA ILE A 353 -3.95 24.89 5.51
C ILE A 353 -3.10 23.97 6.40
N SER A 354 -3.54 22.72 6.55
CA SER A 354 -2.87 21.73 7.41
C SER A 354 -1.42 21.56 6.99
N LYS A 355 -0.56 21.50 8.00
CA LYS A 355 0.85 21.12 7.84
C LYS A 355 0.93 19.62 7.52
N VAL A 356 2.03 19.21 6.90
CA VAL A 356 2.25 17.80 6.56
C VAL A 356 2.18 16.93 7.82
N GLU A 357 1.43 15.84 7.74
CA GLU A 357 1.24 14.89 8.82
C GLU A 357 1.19 13.47 8.25
N VAL A 358 1.98 12.58 8.83
CA VAL A 358 2.09 11.19 8.37
C VAL A 358 2.21 10.23 9.54
N ILE A 359 1.79 8.99 9.32
CA ILE A 359 1.99 7.86 10.24
C ILE A 359 2.94 6.86 9.57
N ILE A 360 3.99 6.47 10.28
CA ILE A 360 4.98 5.49 9.81
C ILE A 360 4.68 4.14 10.44
N ASP A 361 4.47 3.11 9.63
CA ASP A 361 4.25 1.74 10.10
C ASP A 361 5.57 0.95 10.05
N CYS A 362 6.35 1.03 11.15
CA CYS A 362 7.63 0.32 11.25
C CYS A 362 7.51 -1.21 11.17
N THR A 363 6.32 -1.79 11.35
CA THR A 363 6.14 -3.25 11.24
C THR A 363 6.21 -3.76 9.80
N LYS A 364 6.07 -2.86 8.82
CA LYS A 364 6.09 -3.15 7.39
C LYS A 364 7.30 -2.56 6.67
N VAL A 365 8.25 -1.97 7.41
CA VAL A 365 9.51 -1.50 6.85
C VAL A 365 10.32 -2.69 6.36
N THR A 366 10.95 -2.53 5.19
CA THR A 366 11.84 -3.55 4.62
C THR A 366 13.19 -2.92 4.31
N SER A 367 14.25 -3.74 4.33
CA SER A 367 15.60 -3.34 3.97
C SER A 367 16.07 -4.08 2.72
N GLY A 368 16.61 -3.36 1.75
CA GLY A 368 17.25 -3.89 0.56
C GLY A 368 18.78 -3.88 0.69
N GLY A 369 19.43 -4.95 0.23
CA GLY A 369 20.87 -5.19 0.42
C GLY A 369 21.18 -6.01 1.67
N GLU A 370 22.37 -6.63 1.71
CA GLU A 370 22.84 -7.38 2.87
C GLU A 370 23.70 -6.51 3.77
N PHE A 371 23.24 -6.28 5.00
CA PHE A 371 23.99 -5.51 5.99
C PHE A 371 24.95 -6.44 6.72
N LEU A 372 26.24 -6.30 6.44
CA LEU A 372 27.29 -7.13 7.03
C LEU A 372 28.08 -6.34 8.09
N LYS A 373 28.41 -7.01 9.20
CA LYS A 373 29.30 -6.47 10.23
C LYS A 373 30.63 -6.01 9.60
N ASN A 374 31.05 -4.80 9.96
CA ASN A 374 32.29 -4.12 9.57
C ASN A 374 32.43 -3.75 8.08
N GLU A 375 31.42 -3.98 7.25
CA GLU A 375 31.40 -3.56 5.85
C GLU A 375 30.78 -2.16 5.71
N PRO A 376 31.36 -1.26 4.90
CA PRO A 376 30.81 0.08 4.69
C PRO A 376 29.47 0.02 3.95
N LEU A 377 28.56 0.92 4.32
CA LEU A 377 27.28 1.05 3.62
C LEU A 377 27.47 1.77 2.28
N THR A 378 26.76 1.28 1.27
CA THR A 378 26.77 1.80 -0.11
C THR A 378 25.35 2.15 -0.54
N THR A 379 25.20 2.77 -1.71
CA THR A 379 23.89 3.16 -2.26
C THR A 379 22.95 1.98 -2.59
N SER A 380 23.44 0.73 -2.58
CA SER A 380 22.60 -0.47 -2.71
C SER A 380 21.87 -0.83 -1.42
N HIS A 381 22.34 -0.35 -0.26
CA HIS A 381 21.69 -0.54 1.03
C HIS A 381 20.54 0.44 1.15
N LYS A 382 19.29 -0.02 1.13
CA LYS A 382 18.10 0.84 1.10
C LYS A 382 17.13 0.46 2.20
N ILE A 383 16.38 1.44 2.72
CA ILE A 383 15.27 1.19 3.64
C ILE A 383 13.99 1.68 2.98
N MET A 384 13.03 0.78 2.79
CA MET A 384 11.72 1.10 2.21
C MET A 384 10.71 1.26 3.33
N VAL A 385 10.22 2.47 3.50
CA VAL A 385 9.34 2.87 4.60
C VAL A 385 7.92 3.12 4.07
N PRO A 386 6.91 2.33 4.50
CA PRO A 386 5.52 2.64 4.21
C PRO A 386 5.06 3.80 5.10
N VAL A 387 4.67 4.90 4.46
CA VAL A 387 4.22 6.12 5.12
C VAL A 387 2.77 6.39 4.76
N LYS A 388 1.87 6.36 5.75
CA LYS A 388 0.46 6.72 5.58
C LYS A 388 0.30 8.23 5.70
N VAL A 389 -0.20 8.85 4.65
CA VAL A 389 -0.42 10.31 4.58
C VAL A 389 -1.73 10.66 5.29
N ILE A 390 -1.67 11.56 6.28
CA ILE A 390 -2.82 12.10 7.03
C ILE A 390 -3.11 13.53 6.60
N ALA A 391 -2.06 14.31 6.33
CA ALA A 391 -2.12 15.62 5.71
C ALA A 391 -0.99 15.75 4.69
N THR A 392 -1.29 16.24 3.49
CA THR A 392 -0.30 16.34 2.41
C THR A 392 0.75 17.40 2.69
N GLY A 393 1.91 17.24 2.06
CA GLY A 393 2.95 18.26 2.02
C GLY A 393 4.33 17.67 1.75
N ARG A 394 5.39 18.42 2.01
CA ARG A 394 6.76 18.01 1.69
C ARG A 394 7.59 17.76 2.93
N GLY A 395 8.48 16.78 2.88
CA GLY A 395 9.43 16.51 3.96
C GLY A 395 10.35 15.36 3.62
N LYS A 396 11.22 15.00 4.54
CA LYS A 396 12.14 13.86 4.43
C LYS A 396 11.84 12.83 5.52
N VAL A 397 12.08 11.57 5.22
CA VAL A 397 12.10 10.52 6.24
C VAL A 397 13.56 10.25 6.59
N ARG A 398 13.85 10.21 7.88
CA ARG A 398 15.18 9.93 8.43
C ARG A 398 15.13 8.74 9.36
N GLY A 399 16.12 7.87 9.24
CA GLY A 399 16.34 6.71 10.12
C GLY A 399 17.70 6.83 10.79
N VAL A 400 17.75 6.72 12.12
CA VAL A 400 19.00 6.83 12.88
C VAL A 400 19.19 5.59 13.76
N ILE A 401 20.35 4.96 13.66
CA ILE A 401 20.85 3.97 14.61
C ILE A 401 21.94 4.67 15.43
N GLU A 402 21.66 4.82 16.73
CA GLU A 402 22.55 5.50 17.66
C GLU A 402 23.70 4.60 18.14
N ILE A 403 24.75 5.23 18.66
CA ILE A 403 25.89 4.55 19.28
C ILE A 403 25.42 3.85 20.56
N SER A 404 25.86 2.61 20.76
CA SER A 404 25.64 1.80 21.97
C SER A 404 26.95 1.15 22.43
N SER A 405 26.89 0.30 23.47
CA SER A 405 28.05 -0.48 23.92
C SER A 405 28.57 -1.48 22.87
N THR A 406 27.74 -1.88 21.91
CA THR A 406 28.09 -2.87 20.86
C THR A 406 28.13 -2.24 19.47
N GLN A 407 27.29 -1.25 19.20
CA GLN A 407 27.29 -0.47 17.96
C GLN A 407 28.12 0.80 18.17
N THR A 408 29.37 0.81 17.73
CA THR A 408 30.33 1.88 18.05
C THR A 408 30.33 3.04 17.04
N GLN A 409 29.54 2.94 15.98
CA GLN A 409 29.41 3.99 14.95
C GLN A 409 27.94 4.35 14.74
N LYS A 410 27.65 5.65 14.61
CA LYS A 410 26.31 6.15 14.27
C LYS A 410 25.99 5.83 12.80
N ILE A 411 24.81 5.30 12.53
CA ILE A 411 24.35 5.03 11.15
C ILE A 411 23.10 5.86 10.88
N GLU A 412 23.08 6.56 9.75
CA GLU A 412 22.02 7.49 9.36
C GLU A 412 21.57 7.23 7.94
N PHE A 413 20.26 7.16 7.76
CA PHE A 413 19.57 7.05 6.49
C PHE A 413 18.68 8.28 6.30
N GLU A 414 18.59 8.75 5.07
CA GLU A 414 17.74 9.88 4.68
C GLU A 414 17.10 9.61 3.31
N SER A 415 15.86 10.02 3.13
CA SER A 415 15.22 10.11 1.81
C SER A 415 15.51 11.46 1.14
N ASP A 416 15.34 11.53 -0.19
CA ASP A 416 15.12 12.82 -0.85
C ASP A 416 13.87 13.52 -0.28
N ILE A 417 13.67 14.79 -0.64
CA ILE A 417 12.43 15.49 -0.29
C ILE A 417 11.27 14.78 -1.00
N VAL A 418 10.35 14.25 -0.19
CA VAL A 418 9.17 13.54 -0.62
C VAL A 418 7.99 14.51 -0.63
N ASP A 419 7.21 14.47 -1.71
CA ASP A 419 5.92 15.13 -1.83
C ASP A 419 4.83 14.11 -1.42
N PHE A 420 4.36 14.18 -0.18
CA PHE A 420 3.39 13.27 0.41
C PHE A 420 1.98 13.63 -0.08
N LYS A 421 1.38 12.72 -0.86
CA LYS A 421 0.08 12.92 -1.49
C LYS A 421 -0.90 11.83 -1.10
N PHE A 422 -2.18 12.17 -1.05
CA PHE A 422 -3.22 11.16 -0.97
C PHE A 422 -3.22 10.30 -2.24
N ASN A 423 -3.48 9.01 -2.06
CA ASN A 423 -3.58 8.05 -3.14
C ASN A 423 -4.54 6.94 -2.73
N VAL A 424 -5.78 7.03 -3.23
CA VAL A 424 -6.85 6.09 -2.87
C VAL A 424 -6.49 4.64 -3.22
N ALA A 425 -5.75 4.41 -4.31
CA ALA A 425 -5.39 3.06 -4.75
C ALA A 425 -4.44 2.34 -3.77
N THR A 426 -3.64 3.10 -3.02
CA THR A 426 -2.72 2.58 -2.01
C THR A 426 -3.19 2.86 -0.58
N ASN A 427 -4.46 3.25 -0.39
CA ASN A 427 -5.01 3.66 0.90
C ASN A 427 -4.16 4.76 1.58
N ASP A 428 -3.71 5.73 0.77
CA ASP A 428 -2.84 6.85 1.12
C ASP A 428 -1.48 6.43 1.69
N ILE A 429 -1.05 5.20 1.43
CA ILE A 429 0.28 4.72 1.79
C ILE A 429 1.24 4.98 0.63
N GLN A 430 2.31 5.72 0.91
CA GLN A 430 3.41 5.98 0.00
C GLN A 430 4.67 5.26 0.48
N MET A 431 5.31 4.50 -0.40
CA MET A 431 6.58 3.87 -0.09
C MET A 431 7.71 4.88 -0.28
N VAL A 432 8.42 5.20 0.80
CA VAL A 432 9.57 6.11 0.81
C VAL A 432 10.85 5.33 0.88
N GLU A 433 11.76 5.57 -0.05
CA GLU A 433 13.11 5.00 -0.05
C GLU A 433 14.06 5.93 0.73
N MET A 434 14.73 5.39 1.74
CA MET A 434 15.85 6.05 2.41
C MET A 434 17.18 5.39 2.01
N ARG A 435 18.22 6.20 1.88
CA ARG A 435 19.59 5.78 1.54
C ARG A 435 20.57 6.20 2.64
N PRO A 436 21.70 5.50 2.82
CA PRO A 436 22.71 5.88 3.79
C PRO A 436 23.24 7.26 3.46
N ILE A 437 23.37 8.12 4.47
CA ILE A 437 23.99 9.43 4.31
C ILE A 437 25.46 9.22 3.95
N VAL A 438 26.00 10.08 3.07
CA VAL A 438 27.42 10.05 2.70
C VAL A 438 28.28 10.16 3.96
N ASN A 439 29.27 9.26 4.09
CA ASN A 439 30.15 9.14 5.27
C ASN A 439 29.45 8.74 6.58
N THR A 440 28.27 8.12 6.51
CA THR A 440 27.69 7.48 7.70
C THR A 440 28.54 6.31 8.18
N GLY A 441 28.37 5.90 9.44
CA GLY A 441 29.07 4.77 10.03
C GLY A 441 28.66 3.42 9.44
N LYS A 442 29.30 2.35 9.91
CA LYS A 442 29.00 0.97 9.51
C LYS A 442 28.47 0.13 10.66
N PRO A 443 27.78 -0.99 10.39
CA PRO A 443 27.43 -1.95 11.44
C PRO A 443 28.69 -2.51 12.09
N THR A 444 28.81 -2.47 13.42
CA THR A 444 30.00 -3.00 14.14
C THR A 444 29.69 -4.25 14.95
N VAL A 445 28.42 -4.66 14.99
CA VAL A 445 27.94 -5.93 15.54
C VAL A 445 27.17 -6.69 14.45
N GLY A 446 27.22 -8.02 14.45
CA GLY A 446 26.58 -8.90 13.47
C GLY A 446 25.93 -10.09 14.15
N GLY A 447 25.07 -10.81 13.43
CA GLY A 447 24.26 -11.90 13.97
C GLY A 447 23.10 -11.42 14.85
N THR A 448 22.72 -10.14 14.72
CA THR A 448 21.71 -9.48 15.55
C THR A 448 20.97 -8.40 14.75
N THR A 449 20.02 -7.72 15.38
CA THR A 449 19.35 -6.56 14.81
C THR A 449 19.79 -5.26 15.48
N LEU A 450 19.89 -4.18 14.72
CA LEU A 450 20.16 -2.83 15.22
C LEU A 450 18.86 -2.00 15.24
N PRO A 451 18.47 -1.40 16.38
CA PRO A 451 17.27 -0.57 16.46
C PRO A 451 17.50 0.76 15.74
N MET A 452 16.76 0.99 14.67
CA MET A 452 16.73 2.23 13.89
C MET A 452 15.48 3.03 14.26
N VAL A 453 15.65 4.25 14.78
CA VAL A 453 14.55 5.18 15.02
C VAL A 453 14.23 5.92 13.73
N ILE A 454 13.02 5.75 13.21
CA ILE A 454 12.54 6.34 11.97
C ILE A 454 11.52 7.43 12.28
N GLN A 455 11.68 8.60 11.67
CA GLN A 455 10.75 9.74 11.77
C GLN A 455 10.73 10.54 10.48
N MET A 456 9.62 11.22 10.20
CA MET A 456 9.53 12.24 9.16
C MET A 456 9.89 13.61 9.76
N SER A 457 10.63 14.41 9.01
CA SER A 457 10.93 15.81 9.30
C SER A 457 10.59 16.70 8.11
N SER A 458 9.96 17.84 8.33
CA SER A 458 9.61 18.83 7.32
C SER A 458 9.94 20.24 7.78
N GLN A 459 10.42 21.07 6.85
CA GLN A 459 10.63 22.49 7.11
C GLN A 459 9.35 23.33 6.94
N GLY A 460 8.20 22.71 6.68
CA GLY A 460 6.91 23.38 6.51
C GLY A 460 6.86 24.22 5.23
N ILE A 461 6.47 25.49 5.36
CA ILE A 461 6.39 26.44 4.23
C ILE A 461 7.73 26.61 3.52
N LYS A 462 8.85 26.45 4.24
CA LYS A 462 10.20 26.61 3.68
C LYS A 462 10.52 25.59 2.56
N GLU A 463 9.84 24.45 2.55
CA GLU A 463 9.94 23.44 1.48
C GLU A 463 9.34 23.94 0.13
N TYR A 464 8.57 25.04 0.17
CA TYR A 464 7.93 25.67 -0.97
C TYR A 464 8.48 27.08 -1.25
N ASN A 465 8.89 27.80 -0.20
CA ASN A 465 9.49 29.12 -0.28
C ASN A 465 10.79 29.19 0.54
N PRO A 466 11.98 29.19 -0.11
CA PRO A 466 13.26 29.17 0.59
C PRO A 466 13.51 30.33 1.57
N THR A 467 12.78 31.45 1.44
CA THR A 467 12.92 32.63 2.32
C THR A 467 12.14 32.51 3.64
N ALA A 468 11.22 31.53 3.74
CA ALA A 468 10.43 31.32 4.96
C ALA A 468 11.29 30.77 6.12
N SER A 469 10.81 30.95 7.34
CA SER A 469 11.40 30.33 8.53
C SER A 469 11.20 28.81 8.50
N ASN A 470 12.15 28.08 9.10
CA ASN A 470 12.03 26.64 9.25
C ASN A 470 11.11 26.32 10.44
N GLU A 471 10.05 25.57 10.18
CA GLU A 471 9.04 25.22 11.19
C GLU A 471 9.36 23.94 11.98
N ASN A 472 10.36 23.16 11.56
CA ASN A 472 10.82 21.91 12.22
C ASN A 472 9.69 20.95 12.61
N ILE A 473 8.81 20.63 11.66
CA ILE A 473 7.71 19.68 11.87
C ILE A 473 8.30 18.28 11.91
N VAL A 474 7.94 17.49 12.92
CA VAL A 474 8.37 16.08 13.04
C VAL A 474 7.16 15.18 13.30
N SER A 475 7.15 14.00 12.70
CA SER A 475 6.14 12.97 13.01
C SER A 475 6.47 12.25 14.31
N ALA A 476 5.52 11.46 14.83
CA ALA A 476 5.84 10.44 15.81
C ALA A 476 6.91 9.49 15.24
N SER A 477 7.86 9.08 16.10
CA SER A 477 8.90 8.14 15.73
C SER A 477 8.47 6.69 15.95
N CYS A 478 9.09 5.76 15.22
CA CYS A 478 8.95 4.33 15.45
C CYS A 478 10.32 3.63 15.30
N VAL A 479 10.41 2.38 15.78
CA VAL A 479 11.67 1.61 15.76
C VAL A 479 11.57 0.47 14.75
N TYR A 480 12.51 0.42 13.81
CA TYR A 480 12.74 -0.71 12.91
C TYR A 480 14.02 -1.44 13.32
N ASN A 481 13.94 -2.75 13.53
CA ASN A 481 15.09 -3.56 13.90
C ASN A 481 15.84 -4.05 12.65
N LEU A 482 16.86 -3.31 12.21
CA LEU A 482 17.64 -3.62 11.01
C LEU A 482 18.45 -4.91 11.20
N PRO A 483 18.21 -5.98 10.44
CA PRO A 483 19.00 -7.21 10.56
C PRO A 483 20.41 -7.00 10.02
N VAL A 484 21.41 -7.37 10.82
CA VAL A 484 22.83 -7.34 10.44
C VAL A 484 23.42 -8.73 10.55
N LYS A 485 23.93 -9.26 9.44
CA LYS A 485 24.59 -10.57 9.40
C LYS A 485 26.07 -10.43 9.78
N SER A 486 26.62 -11.48 10.37
CA SER A 486 28.07 -11.66 10.41
C SER A 486 28.59 -12.00 9.02
N LYS A 487 29.84 -11.67 8.74
CA LYS A 487 30.53 -12.08 7.53
C LYS A 487 31.00 -13.53 7.69
N GLU A 488 30.53 -14.43 6.84
CA GLU A 488 31.03 -15.81 6.80
C GLU A 488 32.41 -15.87 6.14
N ALA A 489 33.26 -16.77 6.61
CA ALA A 489 34.55 -17.02 6.00
C ALA A 489 34.37 -17.75 4.67
N VAL A 490 35.11 -17.32 3.64
CA VAL A 490 35.23 -18.07 2.39
C VAL A 490 36.39 -19.04 2.54
N LEU A 491 36.10 -20.34 2.51
CA LEU A 491 37.06 -21.40 2.76
C LEU A 491 37.30 -22.24 1.50
N LYS A 492 38.52 -22.75 1.38
CA LYS A 492 38.92 -23.72 0.36
C LYS A 492 39.53 -24.94 1.04
N ILE A 493 38.91 -26.10 0.88
CA ILE A 493 39.33 -27.36 1.54
C ILE A 493 39.94 -28.30 0.49
N TYR A 494 41.07 -28.93 0.80
CA TYR A 494 41.81 -29.79 -0.11
C TYR A 494 41.49 -31.29 0.12
N CYS A 495 40.59 -31.86 -0.69
CA CYS A 495 39.96 -33.17 -0.50
C CYS A 495 40.62 -34.35 -1.27
N PHE A 496 41.91 -34.63 -1.05
CA PHE A 496 42.59 -35.78 -1.68
C PHE A 496 42.82 -36.93 -0.68
N PRO A 497 42.84 -38.22 -1.12
CA PRO A 497 43.09 -39.36 -0.23
C PRO A 497 44.39 -39.18 0.57
N GLY A 498 44.28 -39.27 1.91
CA GLY A 498 45.40 -39.07 2.84
C GLY A 498 45.48 -37.68 3.49
N ASN A 499 44.72 -36.70 3.01
CA ASN A 499 44.71 -35.33 3.58
C ASN A 499 43.85 -35.20 4.85
N GLN A 500 42.91 -36.12 5.06
CA GLN A 500 42.12 -36.18 6.29
C GLN A 500 42.69 -37.30 7.16
N GLN A 501 43.31 -36.95 8.28
CA GLN A 501 43.90 -37.92 9.19
C GLN A 501 43.09 -37.99 10.47
N VAL A 502 42.62 -39.20 10.79
CA VAL A 502 41.81 -39.48 11.97
C VAL A 502 42.73 -39.88 13.13
N PHE A 503 42.56 -39.22 14.26
CA PHE A 503 43.33 -39.45 15.48
C PHE A 503 42.42 -39.81 16.65
N GLY A 504 42.93 -40.68 17.52
CA GLY A 504 42.24 -41.15 18.71
C GLY A 504 41.80 -42.61 18.63
N LYS A 505 41.32 -43.13 19.75
CA LYS A 505 40.75 -44.48 19.86
C LYS A 505 39.23 -44.39 19.85
N TYR A 506 38.58 -45.19 19.02
CA TYR A 506 37.14 -45.17 18.83
C TYR A 506 36.54 -46.54 19.18
N ARG A 507 35.53 -46.55 20.05
CA ARG A 507 34.90 -47.77 20.56
C ARG A 507 33.42 -47.54 20.84
N ALA A 508 32.59 -48.51 20.49
CA ALA A 508 31.17 -48.52 20.82
C ALA A 508 30.93 -48.26 22.33
N GLY A 509 29.90 -47.49 22.64
CA GLY A 509 29.52 -47.10 24.00
C GLY A 509 30.47 -46.13 24.70
N THR A 510 31.54 -45.65 24.05
CA THR A 510 32.53 -44.73 24.65
C THR A 510 32.39 -43.33 24.06
N PRO A 511 32.04 -42.31 24.86
CA PRO A 511 31.93 -40.94 24.39
C PRO A 511 33.26 -40.41 23.83
N LEU A 512 33.20 -39.74 22.69
CA LEU A 512 34.34 -39.04 22.10
C LEU A 512 34.74 -37.84 22.98
N ASN A 513 36.04 -37.56 23.01
CA ASN A 513 36.61 -36.43 23.74
C ASN A 513 37.65 -35.70 22.87
N ALA A 514 38.37 -34.73 23.44
CA ALA A 514 39.35 -33.91 22.70
C ALA A 514 40.50 -34.70 22.06
N SER A 515 40.76 -35.95 22.48
CA SER A 515 41.74 -36.83 21.84
C SER A 515 41.22 -37.51 20.57
N ASN A 516 39.92 -37.43 20.30
CA ASN A 516 39.27 -37.89 19.08
C ASN A 516 39.11 -36.70 18.14
N TYR A 517 39.92 -36.60 17.10
CA TYR A 517 39.87 -35.47 16.18
C TYR A 517 40.29 -35.88 14.77
N VAL A 518 39.96 -35.04 13.81
CA VAL A 518 40.42 -35.17 12.43
C VAL A 518 41.15 -33.88 12.05
N THR A 519 42.27 -34.02 11.34
CA THR A 519 42.96 -32.88 10.73
C THR A 519 42.53 -32.72 9.28
N ILE A 520 42.37 -31.47 8.83
CA ILE A 520 42.03 -31.13 7.44
C ILE A 520 42.98 -30.05 6.91
N ILE A 521 43.34 -30.17 5.63
CA ILE A 521 44.13 -29.17 4.91
C ILE A 521 43.18 -28.17 4.25
N MET A 522 43.34 -26.88 4.54
CA MET A 522 42.43 -25.83 4.05
C MET A 522 43.09 -24.45 3.96
N GLU A 523 42.45 -23.54 3.24
CA GLU A 523 42.83 -22.13 3.06
C GLU A 523 41.62 -21.22 3.38
N VAL A 524 41.88 -20.13 4.11
CA VAL A 524 40.94 -19.04 4.35
C VAL A 524 41.12 -17.99 3.26
N VAL A 525 40.24 -18.02 2.26
CA VAL A 525 40.25 -17.11 1.11
C VAL A 525 39.75 -15.72 1.53
N GLU A 526 38.71 -15.68 2.36
CA GLU A 526 38.23 -14.46 3.03
C GLU A 526 38.00 -14.69 4.53
N PRO A 527 38.49 -13.80 5.41
CA PRO A 527 38.23 -13.90 6.84
C PRO A 527 36.74 -13.72 7.17
N GLY A 528 36.26 -14.43 8.20
CA GLY A 528 34.88 -14.38 8.65
C GLY A 528 34.60 -15.43 9.73
N GLU A 529 33.35 -15.51 10.16
CA GLU A 529 32.87 -16.59 11.03
C GLU A 529 32.83 -17.90 10.25
N TYR A 530 33.20 -19.01 10.90
CA TYR A 530 33.15 -20.33 10.30
C TYR A 530 32.48 -21.34 11.24
N HIS A 531 31.83 -22.33 10.65
CA HIS A 531 31.30 -23.51 11.32
C HIS A 531 31.48 -24.72 10.41
N ILE A 532 32.55 -25.48 10.62
CA ILE A 532 32.88 -26.68 9.84
C ILE A 532 32.36 -27.89 10.59
N VAL A 533 31.52 -28.69 9.93
CA VAL A 533 30.90 -29.88 10.53
C VAL A 533 30.80 -31.02 9.51
N THR A 534 30.97 -32.25 9.99
CA THR A 534 30.68 -33.45 9.20
C THR A 534 29.21 -33.86 9.30
N ASN A 535 28.78 -34.81 8.48
CA ASN A 535 27.59 -35.59 8.78
C ASN A 535 27.71 -36.28 10.16
N THR A 536 26.57 -36.65 10.73
CA THR A 536 26.50 -37.51 11.91
C THR A 536 26.30 -38.95 11.46
N VAL A 537 27.20 -39.86 11.87
CA VAL A 537 27.09 -41.31 11.58
C VAL A 537 27.18 -42.05 12.89
N ASP A 538 26.21 -42.90 13.17
CA ASP A 538 26.15 -43.67 14.43
C ASP A 538 26.36 -42.78 15.67
N GLY A 539 25.72 -41.61 15.69
CA GLY A 539 25.81 -40.66 16.81
C GLY A 539 27.12 -39.86 16.92
N ILE A 540 28.13 -40.11 16.07
CA ILE A 540 29.38 -39.34 16.06
C ILE A 540 29.45 -38.32 14.93
N TYR A 541 30.09 -37.18 15.19
CA TYR A 541 30.39 -36.13 14.20
C TYR A 541 31.63 -35.33 14.61
N PHE A 542 32.22 -34.60 13.67
CA PHE A 542 33.38 -33.73 13.93
C PHE A 542 33.00 -32.27 13.65
N GLU A 543 33.43 -31.37 14.53
CA GLU A 543 33.04 -29.96 14.47
C GLU A 543 34.18 -29.01 14.88
N ALA A 544 34.24 -27.86 14.21
CA ALA A 544 34.93 -26.67 14.70
C ALA A 544 34.13 -25.41 14.33
N LYS A 545 34.13 -24.42 15.23
CA LYS A 545 33.49 -23.12 15.01
C LYS A 545 34.33 -22.00 15.59
N GLY A 546 34.34 -20.84 14.93
CA GLY A 546 35.13 -19.70 15.37
C GLY A 546 35.12 -18.56 14.37
N VAL A 547 36.14 -17.70 14.44
CA VAL A 547 36.31 -16.54 13.56
C VAL A 547 37.73 -16.52 13.02
N PHE A 548 37.89 -16.48 11.70
CA PHE A 548 39.15 -16.16 11.08
C PHE A 548 39.27 -14.64 10.95
N THR A 549 40.40 -14.07 11.40
CA THR A 549 40.65 -12.61 11.36
C THR A 549 41.59 -12.20 10.24
N LYS A 550 42.23 -13.16 9.57
CA LYS A 550 43.19 -12.97 8.48
C LYS A 550 43.09 -14.14 7.50
N LYS A 551 43.61 -13.95 6.28
CA LYS A 551 43.81 -15.03 5.31
C LYS A 551 44.96 -15.91 5.79
N GLU A 552 44.81 -17.22 5.70
CA GLU A 552 45.76 -18.20 6.24
C GLU A 552 45.58 -19.57 5.57
N ILE A 553 46.65 -20.36 5.50
CA ILE A 553 46.64 -21.74 4.99
C ILE A 553 47.01 -22.68 6.15
N PHE A 554 46.23 -23.73 6.34
CA PHE A 554 46.41 -24.78 7.34
C PHE A 554 46.86 -26.07 6.63
N ILE A 555 48.09 -26.51 6.89
CA ILE A 555 48.73 -27.67 6.24
C ILE A 555 49.73 -28.35 7.19
N ASP A 556 49.97 -29.65 7.02
CA ASP A 556 50.93 -30.45 7.81
C ASP A 556 50.77 -30.25 9.33
N ASP A 557 51.81 -29.82 10.03
CA ASP A 557 51.80 -29.60 11.49
C ASP A 557 50.86 -28.47 11.94
N THR A 558 50.38 -27.63 11.02
CA THR A 558 49.37 -26.60 11.27
C THR A 558 48.02 -26.95 10.66
N ALA A 559 47.79 -28.21 10.28
CA ALA A 559 46.51 -28.66 9.75
C ALA A 559 45.35 -28.33 10.70
N PHE A 560 44.21 -27.97 10.11
CA PHE A 560 43.06 -27.48 10.84
C PHE A 560 42.35 -28.63 11.56
N VAL A 561 42.00 -28.46 12.83
CA VAL A 561 41.48 -29.56 13.67
C VAL A 561 39.97 -29.47 13.81
N LEU A 562 39.26 -30.55 13.50
CA LEU A 562 37.85 -30.75 13.88
C LEU A 562 37.78 -31.77 15.03
N TYR A 563 37.10 -31.41 16.12
CA TYR A 563 37.00 -32.28 17.29
C TYR A 563 35.78 -33.19 17.21
N GLY A 564 35.99 -34.47 17.52
CA GLY A 564 34.96 -35.49 17.53
C GLY A 564 34.03 -35.35 18.74
N LYS A 565 32.74 -35.56 18.50
CA LYS A 565 31.67 -35.55 19.51
C LYS A 565 30.74 -36.73 19.30
N GLY A 566 30.03 -37.11 20.36
CA GLY A 566 29.05 -38.19 20.35
C GLY A 566 29.56 -39.50 20.94
N THR A 567 28.73 -40.54 20.87
CA THR A 567 29.03 -41.88 21.40
C THR A 567 28.58 -42.90 20.35
N PRO A 568 29.49 -43.64 19.70
CA PRO A 568 29.11 -44.63 18.71
C PRO A 568 28.40 -45.82 19.37
N THR A 569 27.43 -46.44 18.69
CA THR A 569 26.64 -47.54 19.24
C THR A 569 27.17 -48.91 18.85
N ASN A 570 27.89 -49.01 17.72
CA ASN A 570 28.48 -50.27 17.24
C ASN A 570 29.88 -50.05 16.68
N ASN A 571 30.68 -51.12 16.57
CA ASN A 571 32.09 -51.04 16.15
C ASN A 571 32.29 -51.10 14.63
N ASP A 572 31.25 -50.95 13.83
CA ASP A 572 31.41 -50.90 12.37
C ASP A 572 32.16 -49.63 11.97
N LYS A 573 32.92 -49.70 10.88
CA LYS A 573 33.62 -48.53 10.30
C LYS A 573 32.60 -47.42 9.96
N LYS A 574 32.90 -46.16 10.33
CA LYS A 574 32.05 -45.00 9.99
C LYS A 574 32.70 -44.18 8.88
N THR A 575 31.97 -43.88 7.81
CA THR A 575 32.44 -42.95 6.77
C THR A 575 31.87 -41.56 7.01
N MET A 576 32.74 -40.62 7.35
CA MET A 576 32.41 -39.23 7.63
C MET A 576 32.55 -38.40 6.35
N ILE A 577 31.66 -37.42 6.16
CA ILE A 577 31.59 -36.53 5.01
C ILE A 577 31.58 -35.10 5.52
N LEU A 578 32.48 -34.24 5.02
CA LEU A 578 32.44 -32.80 5.28
C LEU A 578 31.38 -32.13 4.39
N SER A 579 30.45 -31.40 5.00
CA SER A 579 29.38 -30.69 4.31
C SER A 579 29.76 -29.21 4.11
N MET A 580 30.49 -28.88 3.04
CA MET A 580 30.81 -27.49 2.66
C MET A 580 30.95 -27.30 1.14
N PRO A 581 30.75 -26.08 0.60
CA PRO A 581 31.00 -25.81 -0.82
C PRO A 581 32.47 -26.03 -1.15
N THR A 582 32.78 -27.15 -1.78
CA THR A 582 34.14 -27.52 -2.20
C THR A 582 34.61 -26.62 -3.34
N SER A 583 35.69 -25.87 -3.12
CA SER A 583 36.39 -25.17 -4.19
C SER A 583 37.67 -25.93 -4.55
N VAL A 584 37.64 -26.57 -5.73
CA VAL A 584 38.73 -27.26 -6.44
C VAL A 584 38.95 -28.75 -6.08
N GLY A 585 38.46 -29.67 -6.93
CA GLY A 585 39.16 -30.92 -7.25
C GLY A 585 38.58 -32.28 -6.86
N ALA A 586 37.54 -32.39 -6.01
CA ALA A 586 36.82 -33.65 -5.78
C ALA A 586 35.40 -33.39 -5.22
N SER A 587 34.47 -34.32 -5.48
CA SER A 587 33.02 -34.14 -5.27
C SER A 587 32.54 -34.18 -3.81
N THR A 588 33.33 -34.66 -2.85
CA THR A 588 33.04 -34.61 -1.40
C THR A 588 34.29 -35.01 -0.63
N CYS A 589 34.66 -34.28 0.42
CA CYS A 589 35.70 -34.70 1.38
C CYS A 589 35.11 -35.82 2.27
N SER A 590 35.64 -37.04 2.18
CA SER A 590 35.25 -38.15 3.07
C SER A 590 36.43 -38.87 3.69
N PHE A 591 36.27 -39.34 4.93
CA PHE A 591 37.28 -40.13 5.64
C PHE A 591 36.63 -41.20 6.52
N ASP A 592 37.35 -42.30 6.75
CA ASP A 592 36.87 -43.42 7.56
C ASP A 592 37.37 -43.33 9.01
N VAL A 593 36.45 -43.55 9.95
CA VAL A 593 36.74 -43.77 11.37
C VAL A 593 36.59 -45.28 11.63
N THR A 594 37.72 -45.94 11.87
CA THR A 594 37.74 -47.37 12.24
C THR A 594 37.57 -47.51 13.74
N LEU A 595 36.56 -48.27 14.15
CA LEU A 595 36.30 -48.59 15.55
C LEU A 595 36.96 -49.92 15.90
N ALA A 596 37.45 -50.05 17.13
CA ALA A 596 38.14 -51.23 17.62
C ALA A 596 37.38 -51.87 18.79
N LEU A 597 37.37 -53.20 18.82
CA LEU A 597 36.90 -53.96 20.00
C LEU A 597 37.89 -53.78 21.16
N SER A 598 37.39 -53.87 22.39
CA SER A 598 38.28 -54.00 23.56
C SER A 598 38.98 -55.37 23.56
N SER A 599 40.07 -55.50 24.32
CA SER A 599 40.68 -56.81 24.60
C SER A 599 39.64 -57.79 25.15
N LYS A 600 39.65 -59.04 24.70
CA LYS A 600 38.67 -60.07 25.09
C LYS A 600 39.32 -61.24 25.80
N LYS A 601 38.58 -61.84 26.74
CA LYS A 601 38.95 -63.13 27.38
C LYS A 601 38.08 -64.23 26.80
N MET A 602 38.68 -65.37 26.47
CA MET A 602 37.99 -66.55 25.96
C MET A 602 38.25 -67.73 26.88
N LEU A 603 37.22 -68.24 27.54
CA LEU A 603 37.31 -69.47 28.35
C LEU A 603 37.06 -70.66 27.43
N THR A 604 38.00 -71.60 27.35
CA THR A 604 37.86 -72.79 26.51
C THR A 604 37.80 -74.06 27.34
N TYR A 605 36.89 -74.95 26.95
CA TYR A 605 36.76 -76.31 27.44
C TYR A 605 37.18 -77.26 26.33
N SER A 606 38.28 -77.99 26.54
CA SER A 606 38.78 -78.95 25.55
C SER A 606 39.86 -79.84 26.16
N ASN A 607 40.13 -80.97 25.51
CA ASN A 607 41.30 -81.78 25.85
C ASN A 607 42.58 -81.11 25.32
N LYS A 608 43.56 -80.93 26.22
CA LYS A 608 44.85 -80.29 25.91
C LYS A 608 45.77 -81.21 25.13
N THR A 609 45.69 -81.14 23.81
CA THR A 609 46.54 -81.92 22.90
C THR A 609 47.31 -81.01 21.95
N SER A 610 48.27 -81.58 21.21
CA SER A 610 48.97 -80.84 20.15
C SER A 610 48.06 -80.31 19.06
N PHE A 611 46.82 -80.82 18.95
CA PHE A 611 45.88 -80.46 17.90
C PHE A 611 45.12 -79.15 18.15
N GLY A 612 45.14 -78.61 19.38
CA GLY A 612 44.62 -77.26 19.64
C GLY A 612 43.10 -77.10 19.58
N TYR A 613 42.34 -78.11 20.02
CA TYR A 613 40.86 -78.08 20.00
C TYR A 613 40.26 -76.84 20.67
N GLY A 614 40.93 -76.29 21.70
CA GLY A 614 40.53 -75.10 22.43
C GLY A 614 41.32 -73.83 22.12
N PHE A 615 42.01 -73.74 20.97
CA PHE A 615 42.87 -72.59 20.64
C PHE A 615 44.07 -72.40 21.58
N ASP A 616 44.49 -73.47 22.27
CA ASP A 616 45.59 -73.46 23.23
C ASP A 616 46.94 -73.93 22.64
N ARG A 617 46.91 -74.57 21.47
CA ARG A 617 48.07 -75.06 20.69
C ARG A 617 47.74 -75.07 19.18
N GLY A 618 48.72 -75.45 18.35
CA GLY A 618 48.49 -75.68 16.93
C GLY A 618 48.10 -74.43 16.14
N HIS A 619 47.47 -74.63 14.99
CA HIS A 619 47.10 -73.53 14.09
C HIS A 619 45.96 -72.66 14.63
N SER A 620 45.06 -73.23 15.43
CA SER A 620 43.98 -72.46 16.09
C SER A 620 44.56 -71.45 17.09
N LYS A 621 45.61 -71.81 17.84
CA LYS A 621 46.36 -70.86 18.66
C LYS A 621 47.09 -69.80 17.82
N ALA A 622 47.78 -70.23 16.77
CA ALA A 622 48.50 -69.30 15.89
C ALA A 622 47.53 -68.26 15.28
N PHE A 623 46.32 -68.68 14.92
CA PHE A 623 45.24 -67.81 14.46
C PHE A 623 44.80 -66.80 15.53
N ILE A 624 44.43 -67.27 16.73
CA ILE A 624 43.82 -66.40 17.76
C ILE A 624 44.82 -65.40 18.37
N ASP A 625 46.11 -65.76 18.43
CA ASP A 625 47.18 -64.90 18.96
C ASP A 625 47.69 -63.87 17.93
N SER A 626 47.35 -64.03 16.64
CA SER A 626 47.94 -63.22 15.58
C SER A 626 47.38 -61.79 15.58
N PRO A 627 48.23 -60.75 15.70
CA PRO A 627 47.79 -59.36 15.61
C PRO A 627 47.30 -59.00 14.21
N ASN A 628 47.58 -59.80 13.17
CA ASN A 628 47.02 -59.63 11.83
C ASN A 628 45.53 -59.99 11.75
N ASN A 629 45.05 -60.81 12.70
CA ASN A 629 43.66 -61.26 12.78
C ASN A 629 42.88 -60.42 13.77
N PHE A 630 43.33 -60.39 15.03
CA PHE A 630 42.71 -59.65 16.14
C PHE A 630 43.77 -58.78 16.82
N GLY A 631 43.80 -57.48 16.52
CA GLY A 631 44.85 -56.61 17.06
C GLY A 631 44.75 -55.15 16.67
N SER A 632 45.74 -54.36 17.11
CA SER A 632 45.79 -52.90 16.96
C SER A 632 46.52 -52.41 15.71
N LEU A 633 46.97 -53.32 14.83
CA LEU A 633 47.60 -52.94 13.57
C LEU A 633 46.58 -52.30 12.63
N PRO A 634 46.96 -51.28 11.84
CA PRO A 634 46.09 -50.75 10.78
C PRO A 634 45.65 -51.81 9.75
N THR A 635 46.39 -52.92 9.66
CA THR A 635 46.14 -54.06 8.78
C THR A 635 45.45 -55.24 9.47
N SER A 636 45.11 -55.12 10.75
CA SER A 636 44.34 -56.15 11.46
C SER A 636 42.99 -56.38 10.76
N THR A 637 42.61 -57.64 10.60
CA THR A 637 41.33 -57.99 9.98
C THR A 637 40.16 -57.57 10.88
N VAL A 638 40.30 -57.78 12.19
CA VAL A 638 39.40 -57.26 13.23
C VAL A 638 40.20 -56.32 14.12
N ALA A 639 39.87 -55.04 14.08
CA ALA A 639 40.51 -54.02 14.89
C ALA A 639 40.21 -54.27 16.38
N MET A 640 41.26 -54.37 17.20
CA MET A 640 41.18 -54.48 18.65
C MET A 640 42.18 -53.52 19.32
N GLU A 641 41.79 -52.91 20.45
CA GLU A 641 42.70 -52.08 21.25
C GLU A 641 43.85 -52.89 21.86
N GLY A 642 43.65 -54.21 22.02
CA GLY A 642 44.64 -55.17 22.51
C GLY A 642 44.46 -56.55 21.84
N SER A 643 44.54 -57.63 22.62
CA SER A 643 44.51 -59.01 22.12
C SER A 643 43.43 -59.86 22.78
N ILE A 644 43.29 -61.10 22.31
CA ILE A 644 42.45 -62.12 22.91
C ILE A 644 43.29 -62.95 23.88
N THR A 645 42.85 -63.08 25.13
CA THR A 645 43.46 -63.96 26.13
C THR A 645 42.66 -65.26 26.24
N VAL A 646 43.25 -66.39 25.85
CA VAL A 646 42.64 -67.71 25.98
C VAL A 646 42.94 -68.30 27.37
N ILE A 647 41.88 -68.66 28.09
CA ILE A 647 41.91 -69.30 29.42
C ILE A 647 41.46 -70.74 29.23
N VAL A 648 42.33 -71.71 29.53
CA VAL A 648 42.11 -73.11 29.16
C VAL A 648 41.72 -73.95 30.39
N ASN A 649 40.56 -74.60 30.32
CA ASN A 649 40.18 -75.67 31.23
C ASN A 649 40.34 -77.03 30.52
N ASN A 650 41.16 -77.90 31.10
CA ASN A 650 41.58 -79.18 30.52
C ASN A 650 40.81 -80.39 31.06
N ASP A 651 39.78 -80.18 31.88
CA ASP A 651 39.02 -81.27 32.47
C ASP A 651 38.16 -81.96 31.42
N SER A 652 38.38 -83.27 31.25
CA SER A 652 37.57 -84.13 30.38
C SER A 652 36.09 -84.23 30.80
N SER A 653 35.76 -83.79 32.02
CA SER A 653 34.39 -83.68 32.53
C SER A 653 34.22 -82.37 33.31
N ILE A 654 33.38 -81.48 32.81
CA ILE A 654 33.23 -80.12 33.34
C ILE A 654 32.07 -80.04 34.33
N ASN A 655 32.38 -79.86 35.62
CA ASN A 655 31.38 -79.85 36.69
C ASN A 655 31.23 -78.48 37.40
N ASN A 656 32.21 -77.57 37.25
CA ASN A 656 32.29 -76.31 38.00
C ASN A 656 32.11 -75.05 37.12
N VAL A 657 31.45 -75.19 35.97
CA VAL A 657 31.36 -74.16 34.92
C VAL A 657 30.90 -72.80 35.45
N ALA A 658 29.90 -72.75 36.33
CA ALA A 658 29.41 -71.50 36.90
C ALA A 658 30.49 -70.74 37.69
N SER A 659 31.32 -71.45 38.46
CA SER A 659 32.43 -70.84 39.22
C SER A 659 33.51 -70.31 38.27
N GLU A 660 33.83 -71.07 37.23
CA GLU A 660 34.89 -70.72 36.28
C GLU A 660 34.51 -69.51 35.43
N ILE A 661 33.24 -69.40 35.02
CA ILE A 661 32.69 -68.22 34.36
C ILE A 661 32.83 -66.99 35.27
N ASN A 662 32.47 -67.12 36.54
CA ASN A 662 32.58 -66.02 37.50
C ASN A 662 34.03 -65.57 37.73
N THR A 663 34.98 -66.52 37.84
CA THR A 663 36.40 -66.21 38.07
C THR A 663 37.09 -65.64 36.83
N SER A 664 36.84 -66.21 35.66
CA SER A 664 37.52 -65.81 34.42
C SER A 664 36.91 -64.56 33.79
N ASN A 665 35.63 -64.27 34.06
CA ASN A 665 34.81 -63.25 33.41
C ASN A 665 35.04 -63.23 31.89
N PRO A 666 34.74 -64.34 31.19
CA PRO A 666 35.05 -64.46 29.78
C PRO A 666 34.02 -63.69 28.96
N ALA A 667 34.48 -63.11 27.85
CA ALA A 667 33.59 -62.54 26.84
C ALA A 667 33.00 -63.63 25.94
N LEU A 668 33.71 -64.76 25.80
CA LEU A 668 33.32 -65.91 25.00
C LEU A 668 33.71 -67.23 25.69
N ILE A 669 32.84 -68.22 25.62
CA ILE A 669 33.13 -69.62 25.95
C ILE A 669 33.30 -70.42 24.66
N SER A 670 34.38 -71.19 24.57
CA SER A 670 34.60 -72.16 23.50
C SER A 670 34.50 -73.58 24.04
N ILE A 671 33.84 -74.47 23.32
CA ILE A 671 33.78 -75.92 23.64
C ILE A 671 34.36 -76.68 22.46
N GLY A 672 35.34 -77.55 22.73
CA GLY A 672 35.97 -78.41 21.73
C GLY A 672 36.22 -79.84 22.25
N TYR A 673 36.86 -80.68 21.44
CA TYR A 673 37.11 -82.07 21.81
C TYR A 673 38.16 -82.24 22.93
N ASN A 674 38.03 -83.15 23.89
CA ASN A 674 36.87 -83.95 24.27
C ASN A 674 36.33 -83.38 25.59
N THR A 675 35.14 -82.77 25.54
CA THR A 675 34.51 -82.16 26.72
C THR A 675 33.21 -82.88 27.02
N ARG A 676 33.16 -83.55 28.17
CA ARG A 676 31.93 -84.14 28.73
C ARG A 676 31.29 -83.17 29.70
N MET A 677 29.98 -82.97 29.61
CA MET A 677 29.21 -82.08 30.48
C MET A 677 27.93 -82.76 30.95
N ASN A 678 27.46 -82.39 32.15
CA ASN A 678 26.15 -82.78 32.66
C ASN A 678 25.12 -81.65 32.44
N GLU A 679 23.86 -81.90 32.79
CA GLU A 679 22.77 -80.91 32.68
C GLU A 679 23.07 -79.61 33.43
N THR A 680 23.65 -79.68 34.63
CA THR A 680 23.99 -78.50 35.43
C THR A 680 25.00 -77.59 34.73
N ALA A 681 26.04 -78.18 34.13
CA ALA A 681 27.04 -77.46 33.36
C ALA A 681 26.44 -76.83 32.10
N ALA A 682 25.58 -77.56 31.38
CA ALA A 682 24.85 -77.04 30.22
C ALA A 682 23.92 -75.86 30.58
N ILE A 683 23.20 -75.94 31.70
CA ILE A 683 22.36 -74.85 32.23
C ILE A 683 23.21 -73.62 32.57
N ALA A 684 24.38 -73.81 33.19
CA ALA A 684 25.28 -72.69 33.49
C ALA A 684 25.76 -71.97 32.23
N ILE A 685 26.12 -72.72 31.18
CA ILE A 685 26.50 -72.17 29.87
C ILE A 685 25.31 -71.44 29.23
N ALA A 686 24.12 -72.04 29.24
CA ALA A 686 22.93 -71.42 28.68
C ALA A 686 22.56 -70.10 29.39
N ASN A 687 22.67 -70.07 30.73
CA ASN A 687 22.46 -68.83 31.52
C ASN A 687 23.51 -67.77 31.18
N TYR A 688 24.77 -68.16 31.00
CA TYR A 688 25.84 -67.24 30.59
C TYR A 688 25.54 -66.62 29.23
N VAL A 689 25.13 -67.42 28.23
CA VAL A 689 24.77 -66.91 26.90
C VAL A 689 23.57 -65.96 26.97
N ARG A 690 22.52 -66.31 27.73
CA ARG A 690 21.35 -65.43 27.95
C ARG A 690 21.70 -64.14 28.68
N SER A 691 22.77 -64.13 29.47
CA SER A 691 23.28 -62.91 30.12
C SER A 691 24.13 -62.03 29.21
N GLY A 692 24.24 -62.37 27.92
CA GLY A 692 24.98 -61.61 26.89
C GLY A 692 26.37 -62.14 26.57
N GLY A 693 26.80 -63.24 27.21
CA GLY A 693 28.05 -63.92 26.88
C GLY A 693 28.00 -64.65 25.54
N ALA A 694 29.15 -64.85 24.89
CA ALA A 694 29.21 -65.54 23.60
C ALA A 694 29.59 -67.02 23.75
N LEU A 695 29.06 -67.88 22.88
CA LEU A 695 29.37 -69.32 22.85
C LEU A 695 29.73 -69.76 21.43
N LEU A 696 30.92 -70.35 21.28
CA LEU A 696 31.30 -71.17 20.14
C LEU A 696 31.38 -72.62 20.62
N ALA A 697 30.46 -73.49 20.18
CA ALA A 697 30.50 -74.88 20.60
C ALA A 697 30.70 -75.80 19.39
N VAL A 698 31.74 -76.63 19.46
CA VAL A 698 31.96 -77.71 18.52
C VAL A 698 31.93 -79.03 19.28
N THR A 699 30.85 -79.80 19.07
CA THR A 699 30.57 -81.02 19.87
C THR A 699 30.63 -82.27 19.01
N ASP A 700 30.88 -83.41 19.64
CA ASP A 700 31.37 -84.62 18.97
C ASP A 700 30.40 -85.81 19.10
N ALA A 701 30.45 -86.76 18.15
CA ALA A 701 29.65 -87.99 18.21
C ALA A 701 30.04 -88.94 19.35
N ASN A 702 31.27 -88.85 19.84
CA ASN A 702 31.76 -89.69 20.93
C ASN A 702 31.11 -89.35 22.28
N ASP A 703 30.39 -88.23 22.37
CA ASP A 703 29.60 -87.85 23.54
C ASP A 703 28.30 -87.11 23.15
N ASN A 704 27.38 -87.88 22.55
CA ASN A 704 26.07 -87.38 22.17
C ASN A 704 25.29 -86.80 23.37
N ALA A 705 25.48 -87.34 24.58
CA ALA A 705 24.79 -86.85 25.78
C ALA A 705 25.12 -85.38 26.07
N SER A 706 26.41 -85.02 26.01
CA SER A 706 26.85 -83.62 26.16
C SER A 706 26.27 -82.69 25.10
N THR A 707 26.19 -83.15 23.85
CA THR A 707 25.54 -82.38 22.78
C THR A 707 24.07 -82.13 23.09
N TYR A 708 23.34 -83.16 23.53
CA TYR A 708 21.94 -83.03 23.90
C TYR A 708 21.75 -82.08 25.08
N TYR A 709 22.53 -82.23 26.16
CA TYR A 709 22.43 -81.35 27.32
C TYR A 709 22.66 -79.88 26.93
N LEU A 710 23.71 -79.59 26.16
CA LEU A 710 24.03 -78.24 25.71
C LEU A 710 22.92 -77.64 24.84
N LEU A 711 22.55 -78.35 23.77
CA LEU A 711 21.60 -77.81 22.80
C LEU A 711 20.20 -77.69 23.39
N ASN A 712 19.74 -78.67 24.17
CA ASN A 712 18.47 -78.58 24.89
C ASN A 712 18.46 -77.38 25.84
N ALA A 713 19.53 -77.18 26.62
CA ALA A 713 19.62 -76.08 27.57
C ALA A 713 19.66 -74.70 26.90
N VAL A 714 20.45 -74.53 25.82
CA VAL A 714 20.60 -73.24 25.12
C VAL A 714 19.37 -72.91 24.27
N LEU A 715 18.88 -73.88 23.48
CA LEU A 715 17.74 -73.70 22.57
C LEU A 715 16.38 -73.80 23.28
N GLY A 716 16.34 -74.17 24.57
CA GLY A 716 15.10 -74.25 25.34
C GLY A 716 14.16 -75.37 24.87
N THR A 717 14.71 -76.51 24.48
CA THR A 717 13.98 -77.69 24.00
C THR A 717 14.38 -78.94 24.81
N THR A 718 13.66 -80.05 24.64
CA THR A 718 13.85 -81.27 25.45
C THR A 718 14.11 -82.54 24.64
N ASN A 719 13.96 -82.51 23.31
CA ASN A 719 13.98 -83.72 22.48
C ASN A 719 14.82 -83.56 21.19
N ILE A 720 15.94 -82.84 21.25
CA ILE A 720 16.87 -82.81 20.11
C ILE A 720 17.41 -84.21 19.84
N SER A 721 17.41 -84.59 18.56
CA SER A 721 18.01 -85.82 18.06
C SER A 721 19.15 -85.47 17.11
N THR A 722 20.27 -86.16 17.27
CA THR A 722 21.42 -86.04 16.37
C THR A 722 21.67 -87.34 15.63
N VAL A 723 22.17 -87.21 14.41
CA VAL A 723 22.58 -88.31 13.54
C VAL A 723 24.02 -88.12 13.10
N ASN A 724 24.69 -89.23 12.84
CA ASN A 724 26.03 -89.21 12.27
C ASN A 724 25.97 -88.73 10.80
N ILE A 725 26.79 -87.76 10.42
CA ILE A 725 26.76 -87.14 9.07
C ILE A 725 27.38 -88.02 7.97
N GLY A 726 27.96 -89.16 8.33
CA GLY A 726 28.59 -90.10 7.42
C GLY A 726 28.90 -91.44 8.08
N THR A 727 29.71 -92.26 7.42
CA THR A 727 30.16 -93.57 7.95
C THR A 727 31.68 -93.65 8.11
N ARG A 728 32.40 -92.56 7.81
CA ARG A 728 33.87 -92.44 7.83
C ARG A 728 34.26 -91.01 8.19
N SER A 729 35.47 -90.83 8.72
CA SER A 729 36.06 -89.50 8.90
C SER A 729 36.42 -88.84 7.57
N GLY A 730 36.41 -87.51 7.54
CA GLY A 730 36.54 -86.73 6.30
C GLY A 730 35.22 -86.63 5.53
N THR A 731 34.09 -86.64 6.21
CA THR A 731 32.78 -86.32 5.66
C THR A 731 32.68 -84.82 5.34
N ILE A 732 32.04 -84.51 4.21
CA ILE A 732 31.90 -83.15 3.69
C ILE A 732 30.46 -82.64 3.87
N CYS A 733 30.32 -81.49 4.50
CA CYS A 733 29.06 -80.78 4.67
C CYS A 733 29.04 -79.50 3.81
N SER A 734 27.88 -79.17 3.23
CA SER A 734 27.73 -78.04 2.32
C SER A 734 27.30 -76.78 3.07
N ILE A 735 28.05 -75.69 2.89
CA ILE A 735 27.68 -74.37 3.39
C ILE A 735 26.58 -73.80 2.50
N LEU A 736 25.53 -73.27 3.11
CA LEU A 736 24.38 -72.70 2.42
C LEU A 736 24.68 -71.29 1.87
N ASN A 737 23.86 -70.82 0.93
CA ASN A 737 23.91 -69.45 0.41
C ASN A 737 23.05 -68.51 1.27
N VAL A 738 23.45 -68.32 2.53
CA VAL A 738 22.73 -67.46 3.49
C VAL A 738 23.58 -66.22 3.76
N ASP A 739 22.95 -65.04 3.72
CA ASP A 739 23.61 -63.79 4.11
C ASP A 739 23.74 -63.72 5.63
N ASP A 740 24.85 -64.27 6.14
CA ASP A 740 25.12 -64.42 7.55
C ASP A 740 26.55 -63.97 7.87
N PRO A 741 26.80 -63.24 8.98
CA PRO A 741 28.14 -62.77 9.34
C PRO A 741 29.15 -63.90 9.58
N VAL A 742 28.71 -65.12 9.86
CA VAL A 742 29.58 -66.30 9.99
C VAL A 742 30.04 -66.81 8.62
N LEU A 743 29.21 -66.62 7.58
CA LEU A 743 29.51 -67.08 6.22
C LEU A 743 30.11 -65.98 5.34
N ASN A 744 29.83 -64.71 5.63
CA ASN A 744 30.32 -63.55 4.92
C ASN A 744 30.83 -62.51 5.92
N GLY A 745 31.93 -62.87 6.61
CA GLY A 745 32.55 -62.05 7.64
C GLY A 745 33.89 -61.44 7.21
N PRO A 746 34.60 -60.79 8.14
CA PRO A 746 35.86 -60.08 7.84
C PRO A 746 36.99 -60.99 7.32
N PHE A 747 36.90 -62.31 7.54
CA PHE A 747 37.87 -63.29 7.03
C PHE A 747 37.47 -63.91 5.68
N GLY A 748 36.50 -63.30 5.01
CA GLY A 748 36.09 -63.60 3.63
C GLY A 748 34.76 -64.35 3.53
N ASP A 749 34.20 -64.31 2.34
CA ASP A 749 32.95 -64.99 1.97
C ASP A 749 33.20 -66.49 1.71
N ILE A 750 32.48 -67.35 2.44
CA ILE A 750 32.52 -68.81 2.34
C ILE A 750 31.17 -69.42 1.99
N ARG A 751 30.18 -68.62 1.58
CA ARG A 751 28.89 -69.12 1.08
C ARG A 751 29.09 -70.04 -0.12
N ASN A 752 28.26 -71.08 -0.22
CA ASN A 752 28.35 -72.14 -1.24
C ASN A 752 29.61 -73.01 -1.19
N LYS A 753 30.48 -72.85 -0.19
CA LYS A 753 31.68 -73.68 -0.02
C LYS A 753 31.40 -74.89 0.89
N LYS A 754 32.43 -75.55 1.42
CA LYS A 754 32.33 -76.82 2.15
C LYS A 754 32.99 -76.76 3.54
N LEU A 755 32.46 -77.54 4.48
CA LEU A 755 33.07 -77.84 5.77
C LEU A 755 33.41 -79.33 5.84
N GLY A 756 34.44 -79.70 6.60
CA GLY A 756 34.83 -81.09 6.83
C GLY A 756 34.76 -81.46 8.31
N ASP A 757 34.48 -82.73 8.61
CA ASP A 757 34.65 -83.29 9.96
C ASP A 757 36.08 -83.81 10.20
N ASP A 758 36.46 -84.03 11.45
CA ASP A 758 37.79 -84.47 11.89
C ASP A 758 37.76 -85.87 12.49
N ALA A 759 38.60 -86.78 11.97
CA ALA A 759 39.08 -88.06 12.53
C ALA A 759 38.04 -89.12 12.97
N THR A 760 36.87 -88.71 13.41
CA THR A 760 35.72 -89.47 13.83
C THR A 760 34.55 -89.11 12.91
N THR A 761 33.36 -89.67 13.15
CA THR A 761 32.18 -89.28 12.38
C THR A 761 31.53 -88.11 13.10
N GLY A 762 31.38 -86.96 12.46
CA GLY A 762 30.66 -85.82 13.04
C GLY A 762 29.17 -86.10 13.26
N ILE A 763 28.48 -85.16 13.90
CA ILE A 763 27.04 -85.19 14.16
C ILE A 763 26.31 -84.04 13.46
N ALA A 764 25.04 -84.26 13.11
CA ALA A 764 24.12 -83.22 12.67
C ALA A 764 22.77 -83.37 13.36
N ILE A 765 22.05 -82.27 13.49
CA ILE A 765 20.73 -82.25 14.10
C ILE A 765 19.69 -82.62 13.05
N GLU A 766 18.80 -83.56 13.38
CA GLU A 766 17.63 -83.85 12.56
C GLU A 766 16.67 -82.66 12.65
N PRO A 767 16.34 -81.96 11.54
CA PRO A 767 15.55 -80.72 11.59
C PRO A 767 14.21 -80.88 12.30
N ASN A 768 13.57 -82.04 12.16
CA ASN A 768 12.27 -82.34 12.78
C ASN A 768 12.33 -82.44 14.31
N SER A 769 13.51 -82.70 14.89
CA SER A 769 13.70 -82.80 16.35
C SER A 769 13.71 -81.44 17.05
N LEU A 770 13.94 -80.35 16.32
CA LEU A 770 14.05 -79.00 16.88
C LEU A 770 12.69 -78.37 17.22
N GLY A 771 11.57 -78.90 16.72
CA GLY A 771 10.24 -78.32 16.96
C GLY A 771 10.21 -76.83 16.59
N ARG A 772 9.81 -75.96 17.53
CA ARG A 772 9.80 -74.50 17.30
C ARG A 772 11.20 -73.87 17.27
N ALA A 773 12.20 -74.49 17.90
CA ALA A 773 13.55 -73.96 18.00
C ALA A 773 14.27 -73.84 16.65
N ILE A 774 13.77 -74.51 15.60
CA ILE A 774 14.25 -74.32 14.22
C ILE A 774 14.11 -72.86 13.75
N ASN A 775 13.12 -72.12 14.28
CA ASN A 775 12.89 -70.73 13.93
C ASN A 775 13.90 -69.79 14.58
N ASP A 776 14.49 -70.21 15.70
CA ASP A 776 15.43 -69.41 16.51
C ASP A 776 16.87 -69.50 15.98
N ILE A 777 17.11 -70.36 14.98
CA ILE A 777 18.43 -70.58 14.39
C ILE A 777 18.45 -70.22 12.90
N GLU A 778 19.62 -69.77 12.45
CA GLU A 778 19.99 -69.65 11.04
C GLU A 778 20.85 -70.86 10.67
N VAL A 779 20.38 -71.67 9.72
CA VAL A 779 21.10 -72.88 9.30
C VAL A 779 22.23 -72.48 8.37
N LEU A 780 23.46 -72.81 8.74
CA LEU A 780 24.65 -72.40 8.00
C LEU A 780 25.24 -73.51 7.13
N SER A 781 25.12 -74.77 7.57
CA SER A 781 25.64 -75.93 6.85
C SER A 781 24.75 -77.16 7.02
N ARG A 782 24.65 -77.97 5.97
CA ARG A 782 23.92 -79.24 5.97
C ARG A 782 24.80 -80.40 5.49
N ASP A 783 24.53 -81.58 6.03
CA ASP A 783 25.05 -82.84 5.48
C ASP A 783 24.33 -83.20 4.16
N SER A 784 24.74 -84.31 3.54
CA SER A 784 24.14 -84.79 2.28
C SER A 784 22.67 -85.22 2.37
N ASN A 785 22.17 -85.49 3.59
CA ASN A 785 20.79 -85.90 3.86
C ASN A 785 19.90 -84.71 4.27
N GLY A 786 20.46 -83.50 4.35
CA GLY A 786 19.74 -82.29 4.76
C GLY A 786 19.70 -82.06 6.28
N ASN A 787 20.42 -82.85 7.09
CA ASN A 787 20.56 -82.61 8.52
C ASN A 787 21.46 -81.39 8.79
N ILE A 788 21.25 -80.71 9.91
CA ILE A 788 21.92 -79.44 10.23
C ILE A 788 23.28 -79.72 10.87
N PHE A 789 24.36 -79.42 10.16
CA PHE A 789 25.73 -79.61 10.65
C PHE A 789 26.28 -78.38 11.38
N ALA A 790 25.85 -77.19 11.00
CA ALA A 790 26.21 -75.95 11.68
C ALA A 790 25.08 -74.93 11.63
N PHE A 791 24.92 -74.16 12.70
CA PHE A 791 23.95 -73.06 12.78
C PHE A 791 24.47 -71.91 13.65
N ARG A 792 23.85 -70.75 13.49
CA ARG A 792 23.95 -69.61 14.42
C ARG A 792 22.59 -69.34 15.04
N HIS A 793 22.53 -69.03 16.32
CA HIS A 793 21.29 -68.57 16.93
C HIS A 793 20.98 -67.12 16.51
N LYS A 794 19.71 -66.82 16.20
CA LYS A 794 19.29 -65.50 15.71
C LYS A 794 19.33 -64.42 16.79
N GLU A 795 18.90 -64.75 18.00
CA GLU A 795 18.87 -63.81 19.14
C GLU A 795 20.03 -63.98 20.15
N LEU A 796 20.45 -65.21 20.45
CA LEU A 796 21.55 -65.49 21.37
C LEU A 796 22.92 -65.42 20.65
N ASN A 797 23.97 -65.05 21.39
CA ASN A 797 25.34 -65.02 20.92
C ASN A 797 25.94 -66.43 20.82
N PHE A 798 25.40 -67.27 19.93
CA PHE A 798 25.73 -68.70 19.87
C PHE A 798 25.95 -69.20 18.43
N VAL A 799 27.10 -69.85 18.20
CA VAL A 799 27.40 -70.61 16.98
C VAL A 799 27.74 -72.04 17.35
N TRP A 800 27.18 -73.00 16.63
CA TRP A 800 27.42 -74.43 16.83
C TRP A 800 27.83 -75.14 15.53
N ALA A 801 28.73 -76.12 15.65
CA ALA A 801 29.03 -77.09 14.60
C ALA A 801 29.20 -78.49 15.19
N GLY A 802 28.76 -79.53 14.48
CA GLY A 802 28.72 -80.89 14.99
C GLY A 802 29.98 -81.72 14.73
N ASP A 803 31.15 -81.20 15.08
CA ASP A 803 32.40 -81.96 15.06
C ASP A 803 33.35 -81.47 16.16
N GLY A 804 33.77 -82.31 17.11
CA GLY A 804 34.63 -81.88 18.21
C GLY A 804 36.02 -81.45 17.74
N GLY A 805 36.47 -82.00 16.61
CA GLY A 805 37.75 -81.69 15.99
C GLY A 805 37.72 -80.58 14.95
N PHE A 806 36.61 -79.82 14.86
CA PHE A 806 36.40 -78.80 13.83
C PHE A 806 37.51 -77.73 13.77
N ASN A 807 38.10 -77.42 14.93
CA ASN A 807 39.17 -76.43 15.09
C ASN A 807 40.57 -77.06 15.22
N SER A 808 40.72 -78.35 14.92
CA SER A 808 41.96 -79.09 15.17
C SER A 808 42.97 -78.92 14.04
N GLN A 809 44.24 -78.69 14.41
CA GLN A 809 45.42 -78.77 13.53
C GLN A 809 46.73 -78.67 14.30
N SER A 810 47.50 -79.76 14.28
CA SER A 810 48.78 -79.87 15.01
C SER A 810 49.95 -79.12 14.37
N GLY A 811 49.82 -78.70 13.11
CA GLY A 811 50.91 -78.05 12.34
C GLY A 811 51.99 -79.03 11.86
N THR A 812 51.79 -80.33 12.05
CA THR A 812 52.65 -81.36 11.45
C THR A 812 52.33 -81.50 9.96
N SER A 813 53.34 -81.82 9.14
CA SER A 813 53.16 -82.03 7.69
C SER A 813 52.09 -83.10 7.40
N GLY A 814 52.04 -84.16 8.20
CA GLY A 814 51.02 -85.20 8.10
C GLY A 814 49.60 -84.70 8.39
N ALA A 815 49.39 -83.85 9.40
CA ALA A 815 48.09 -83.30 9.70
C ALA A 815 47.66 -82.20 8.71
N MET A 816 48.60 -81.40 8.19
CA MET A 816 48.31 -80.38 7.16
C MET A 816 47.95 -81.02 5.81
N GLY A 817 48.60 -82.13 5.45
CA GLY A 817 48.33 -82.85 4.19
C GLY A 817 47.24 -83.91 4.27
N SER A 818 46.65 -84.15 5.44
CA SER A 818 45.62 -85.19 5.60
C SER A 818 44.29 -84.79 4.97
N ASP A 819 43.66 -85.77 4.35
CA ASP A 819 42.36 -85.70 3.68
C ASP A 819 41.16 -85.93 4.63
N ASN A 820 41.39 -86.31 5.90
CA ASN A 820 40.31 -86.70 6.81
C ASN A 820 40.48 -86.30 8.28
N ILE A 821 41.58 -85.62 8.62
CA ILE A 821 41.80 -85.08 9.97
C ILE A 821 42.26 -83.62 9.91
N CYS A 822 42.06 -82.90 10.99
CA CYS A 822 42.56 -81.54 11.21
C CYS A 822 42.17 -80.53 10.13
N PRO A 823 40.87 -80.19 10.01
CA PRO A 823 40.37 -79.33 8.94
C PRO A 823 40.73 -77.84 9.11
N PHE A 824 41.22 -77.40 10.27
CA PHE A 824 41.54 -75.99 10.53
C PHE A 824 42.93 -75.60 10.00
N LEU A 825 43.04 -74.70 9.03
CA LEU A 825 44.33 -74.31 8.44
C LEU A 825 44.56 -72.79 8.43
N VAL A 826 45.81 -72.38 8.64
CA VAL A 826 46.27 -70.99 8.53
C VAL A 826 47.46 -70.87 7.58
N ASP A 827 47.68 -69.69 7.01
CA ASP A 827 48.85 -69.35 6.20
C ASP A 827 50.08 -68.96 7.05
N SER A 828 51.18 -68.56 6.40
CA SER A 828 52.41 -68.12 7.07
C SER A 828 52.28 -66.84 7.89
N ASN A 829 51.24 -66.04 7.66
CA ASN A 829 50.89 -64.85 8.44
C ASN A 829 49.83 -65.16 9.53
N ASN A 830 49.56 -66.45 9.73
CA ASN A 830 48.53 -67.01 10.61
C ASN A 830 47.09 -66.61 10.23
N ARG A 831 46.84 -66.21 8.98
CA ARG A 831 45.48 -65.93 8.49
C ARG A 831 44.75 -67.23 8.19
N PRO A 832 43.44 -67.33 8.48
CA PRO A 832 42.66 -68.54 8.21
C PRO A 832 42.49 -68.74 6.70
N ILE A 833 42.77 -69.96 6.22
CA ILE A 833 42.66 -70.34 4.81
C ILE A 833 41.95 -71.68 4.66
N GLY A 834 41.32 -71.91 3.50
CA GLY A 834 40.74 -73.21 3.17
C GLY A 834 41.80 -74.31 3.08
N LYS A 835 41.48 -75.49 3.62
CA LYS A 835 42.30 -76.70 3.52
C LYS A 835 41.92 -77.50 2.29
N SER A 836 42.82 -77.55 1.30
CA SER A 836 42.65 -78.36 0.09
C SER A 836 42.93 -79.85 0.32
N GLY A 837 42.47 -80.70 -0.60
CA GLY A 837 42.75 -82.15 -0.52
C GLY A 837 41.90 -82.93 0.46
N TYR A 838 40.80 -82.37 0.96
CA TYR A 838 39.98 -82.95 2.02
C TYR A 838 38.81 -83.80 1.48
N GLY A 839 38.35 -84.79 2.22
CA GLY A 839 37.16 -85.58 1.90
C GLY A 839 37.45 -87.02 1.51
N ARG A 840 36.83 -87.97 2.22
CA ARG A 840 36.87 -89.42 1.93
C ARG A 840 35.50 -90.02 1.59
N THR A 841 34.48 -89.19 1.43
CA THR A 841 33.14 -89.63 1.04
C THR A 841 33.14 -90.01 -0.45
N PRO A 842 32.56 -91.16 -0.87
CA PRO A 842 32.66 -91.68 -2.24
C PRO A 842 32.20 -90.71 -3.35
N SER A 843 31.36 -89.73 -3.02
CA SER A 843 30.85 -88.70 -3.93
C SER A 843 31.57 -87.35 -3.85
N LEU A 844 32.42 -87.13 -2.84
CA LEU A 844 33.08 -85.84 -2.55
C LEU A 844 34.49 -86.07 -1.98
N THR A 845 35.42 -86.51 -2.84
CA THR A 845 36.86 -86.57 -2.54
C THR A 845 37.58 -85.31 -3.02
N ASN A 846 38.71 -84.96 -2.41
CA ASN A 846 39.60 -83.88 -2.87
C ASN A 846 38.93 -82.49 -2.97
N GLN A 847 38.18 -82.12 -1.92
CA GLN A 847 37.52 -80.84 -1.74
C GLN A 847 38.41 -79.86 -0.97
N THR A 848 38.07 -78.57 -1.03
CA THR A 848 38.60 -77.56 -0.12
C THR A 848 37.58 -77.28 0.98
N VAL A 849 37.97 -77.46 2.24
CA VAL A 849 37.12 -77.19 3.41
C VAL A 849 37.53 -75.90 4.12
N TYR A 850 36.55 -75.17 4.63
CA TYR A 850 36.68 -73.78 5.09
C TYR A 850 36.47 -73.63 6.60
N ASN A 851 36.76 -74.67 7.39
CA ASN A 851 36.56 -74.69 8.84
C ASN A 851 37.25 -73.52 9.56
N SER A 852 38.49 -73.20 9.19
CA SER A 852 39.23 -72.08 9.81
C SER A 852 38.60 -70.72 9.52
N GLN A 853 38.13 -70.48 8.29
CA GLN A 853 37.47 -69.23 7.91
C GLN A 853 36.07 -69.13 8.52
N PHE A 854 35.34 -70.25 8.62
CA PHE A 854 34.06 -70.32 9.34
C PHE A 854 34.25 -69.93 10.80
N THR A 855 35.19 -70.56 11.50
CA THR A 855 35.49 -70.26 12.89
C THR A 855 35.99 -68.83 13.08
N ALA A 856 36.83 -68.33 12.17
CA ALA A 856 37.33 -66.96 12.22
C ALA A 856 36.21 -65.92 12.11
N ASN A 857 35.30 -66.09 11.15
CA ASN A 857 34.11 -65.26 11.02
C ASN A 857 33.17 -65.40 12.22
N ALA A 858 32.97 -66.61 12.73
CA ALA A 858 32.17 -66.85 13.93
C ALA A 858 32.74 -66.11 15.15
N LEU A 859 34.05 -66.18 15.39
CA LEU A 859 34.70 -65.47 16.48
C LEU A 859 34.62 -63.95 16.30
N ALA A 860 34.83 -63.44 15.08
CA ALA A 860 34.68 -62.01 14.79
C ALA A 860 33.27 -61.51 15.12
N TRP A 861 32.25 -62.25 14.69
CA TRP A 861 30.86 -61.95 15.02
C TRP A 861 30.62 -62.03 16.52
N LEU A 862 30.95 -63.15 17.17
CA LEU A 862 30.72 -63.38 18.60
C LEU A 862 31.38 -62.31 19.50
N PHE A 863 32.61 -61.90 19.19
CA PHE A 863 33.28 -60.82 19.95
C PHE A 863 32.67 -59.44 19.69
N SER A 864 32.00 -59.23 18.55
CA SER A 864 31.31 -57.98 18.24
C SER A 864 29.94 -57.85 18.92
N VAL A 865 29.24 -58.97 19.17
CA VAL A 865 27.89 -58.99 19.73
C VAL A 865 27.83 -59.28 21.24
N THR A 866 28.91 -59.82 21.82
CA THR A 866 28.98 -60.06 23.27
C THR A 866 28.94 -58.76 24.07
N THR A 867 28.10 -58.72 25.10
CA THR A 867 28.01 -57.59 26.04
C THR A 867 28.85 -57.82 27.30
N LYS A 868 29.60 -58.93 27.35
CA LYS A 868 30.52 -59.29 28.44
C LYS A 868 31.95 -58.80 28.23
#